data_AF-A0A553HW98-F1
#
_entry.id   AF-A0A553HW98-F1
#
_cell.length_a   1.000
_cell.length_b   1.000
_cell.length_c   1.000
_cell.angle_alpha   90.00
_cell.angle_beta   90.00
_cell.angle_gamma   90.00
#
_symmetry.space_group_name_H-M   'P 1'
#
loop_
_entity.id
_entity.type
_entity.pdbx_description
1 polymer ?
#
loop_
_entity_poly.entity_id
_entity_poly.type
_entity_poly.pdbx_seq_one_letter_code
_entity_poly.pdbx_strand_id
1 'polypeptide(L)'
;MALLGDIPFGLAAESGCPVCYPKRSQTQLLLCSGCKVVQYCSADHQKKHRPKHKAACISIIKSREKLEKEEAALRAHPGDVLLPSNVFENGVGRFWGLTGTRDYMRARCAAADALLQIDTIKAVEKALAHFQDMLRLCRSDNLGIREVVPGLLLRLGREQECYDFLKWWAVTDYNNDRDDVSRPYLDICGADAFEAVGAFVSHLSLSQLVILALLKLRLYLDIESYDSEYADFQSWLSWPPSPADFMRPIGEIVKKKVRTITSSDVPEISESLKDQYQALFQIVHKENPHIWEALVDTSEDPPYLPSTYSHGSIEEAIVGAYQCKKAWAESWDAIIMIESEIGNLTEVYHGPAAASDSVNTGEGAVMSERRRGSGKSFPSKFCASANTRPDKLFPPSQIGRDQIYHFVHRNNQKKALAFADGACSDNGQQNPQAAWAAVFRPPIGDNSRPCIVSGRLELKGPFGDESVATSNRAELRAAIAVLRRNDWRADGFTSLVIATDSSYLVDGATEWVRRWVRNGWKTRTGGPVKNQDLWQLFLGEIEKCRETGLEVELWKIPREMNEFADLVAKETIHKGEPPADFENIPLGPSTASTRTSGEPHILCLCLEYGGIFNDCYGSLISRITEKATMDRATTQKAAMNMLTQNPPPPVILITDAGVANVMKVWERVIDCLRGGSTVVLAVSFSSFINEGQFSRCFAKVGLPWKRGGYYRANVSLRPGVVNDHLKKKLLPTYSQKALYVQGVARSDVWYAGERDEVAVAFTRVGNGMLGYVGDVNPEDGSEAVILAMLGLLS
;
A
#
# COMPACT_ATOMS: atom_id res chain seq x y z
N MET A 1 25.38 15.43 0.26
CA MET A 1 23.98 15.71 -0.12
C MET A 1 23.97 16.12 -1.58
N ALA A 2 23.83 15.14 -2.49
CA ALA A 2 23.58 15.44 -3.90
C ALA A 2 22.15 16.01 -4.00
N LEU A 3 22.02 17.12 -4.72
CA LEU A 3 20.84 17.98 -4.85
C LEU A 3 19.55 17.18 -5.12
N LEU A 4 18.53 17.42 -4.30
CA LEU A 4 17.14 16.98 -4.53
C LEU A 4 16.52 17.60 -5.80
N GLY A 5 17.16 18.61 -6.41
CA GLY A 5 16.67 19.35 -7.58
C GLY A 5 16.56 18.55 -8.89
N ASP A 6 17.12 17.33 -8.96
CA ASP A 6 17.09 16.48 -10.16
C ASP A 6 16.07 15.32 -10.09
N ILE A 7 15.20 15.27 -9.07
CA ILE A 7 14.20 14.20 -8.93
C ILE A 7 12.84 14.70 -9.49
N PRO A 8 12.37 14.18 -10.64
CA PRO A 8 11.03 14.47 -11.11
C PRO A 8 9.94 14.13 -10.08
N PHE A 9 8.90 14.97 -10.00
CA PHE A 9 7.74 14.79 -9.12
C PHE A 9 6.47 14.46 -9.92
N GLY A 10 5.48 13.85 -9.27
CA GLY A 10 4.18 13.53 -9.88
C GLY A 10 4.29 12.74 -11.19
N LEU A 11 3.48 13.09 -12.20
CA LEU A 11 3.50 12.46 -13.53
C LEU A 11 4.89 12.48 -14.20
N ALA A 12 5.75 13.46 -13.91
CA ALA A 12 7.06 13.56 -14.54
C ALA A 12 7.99 12.41 -14.12
N ALA A 13 7.84 11.89 -12.89
CA ALA A 13 8.56 10.71 -12.40
C ALA A 13 8.25 9.47 -13.23
N GLU A 14 6.99 9.31 -13.59
CA GLU A 14 6.48 8.13 -14.29
C GLU A 14 6.57 8.26 -15.82
N SER A 15 6.85 9.44 -16.35
CA SER A 15 6.91 9.72 -17.79
C SER A 15 8.22 9.27 -18.47
N GLY A 16 9.25 8.96 -17.68
CA GLY A 16 10.51 8.42 -18.17
C GLY A 16 10.45 6.92 -18.51
N CYS A 17 11.63 6.33 -18.74
CA CYS A 17 11.71 4.87 -18.78
C CYS A 17 11.55 4.30 -17.36
N PRO A 18 10.50 3.49 -17.07
CA PRO A 18 10.18 3.02 -15.71
C PRO A 18 11.19 2.00 -15.14
N VAL A 19 12.23 1.69 -15.91
CA VAL A 19 13.31 0.77 -15.54
C VAL A 19 14.61 1.52 -15.28
N CYS A 20 14.84 2.67 -15.93
CA CYS A 20 16.08 3.44 -15.81
C CYS A 20 16.08 4.45 -14.67
N TYR A 21 14.90 4.80 -14.17
CA TYR A 21 14.73 5.89 -13.21
C TYR A 21 15.66 5.72 -12.00
N PRO A 22 16.43 6.74 -11.56
CA PRO A 22 16.43 8.16 -11.99
C PRO A 22 17.54 8.54 -13.00
N LYS A 23 18.19 7.60 -13.70
CA LYS A 23 19.38 7.92 -14.51
C LYS A 23 19.07 8.48 -15.92
N ARG A 24 19.31 9.79 -16.04
CA ARG A 24 19.73 10.65 -17.18
C ARG A 24 18.91 10.69 -18.48
N SER A 25 18.90 11.91 -19.02
CA SER A 25 18.55 12.35 -20.38
C SER A 25 18.96 11.35 -21.46
N GLN A 26 17.98 10.69 -22.07
CA GLN A 26 18.17 9.94 -23.31
C GLN A 26 17.26 10.55 -24.37
N THR A 27 17.87 11.01 -25.46
CA THR A 27 17.23 11.85 -26.49
C THR A 27 16.35 11.09 -27.47
N GLN A 28 16.04 9.81 -27.22
CA GLN A 28 15.02 9.12 -28.01
C GLN A 28 14.42 7.91 -27.27
N LEU A 29 13.30 8.13 -26.58
CA LEU A 29 12.54 7.04 -25.96
C LEU A 29 11.54 6.44 -26.96
N LEU A 30 11.55 5.12 -27.08
CA LEU A 30 10.61 4.35 -27.88
C LEU A 30 9.27 4.23 -27.14
N LEU A 31 8.18 4.52 -27.85
CA LEU A 31 6.83 4.29 -27.31
C LEU A 31 6.49 2.80 -27.38
N CYS A 32 5.73 2.34 -26.38
CA CYS A 32 5.08 1.03 -26.46
C CYS A 32 4.21 0.95 -27.72
N SER A 33 4.46 -0.05 -28.57
CA SER A 33 3.68 -0.27 -29.80
C SER A 33 2.18 -0.50 -29.56
N GLY A 34 1.81 -1.04 -28.39
CA GLY A 34 0.43 -1.29 -27.99
C GLY A 34 -0.30 -0.02 -27.53
N CYS A 35 0.00 0.42 -26.30
CA CYS A 35 -0.70 1.54 -25.67
C CYS A 35 -0.26 2.92 -26.18
N LYS A 36 0.95 3.04 -26.75
CA LYS A 36 1.51 4.31 -27.26
C LYS A 36 1.57 5.45 -26.22
N VAL A 37 1.66 5.13 -24.93
CA VAL A 37 1.74 6.11 -23.83
C VAL A 37 2.82 5.84 -22.79
N VAL A 38 3.44 4.65 -22.82
CA VAL A 38 4.63 4.35 -22.00
C VAL A 38 5.87 4.42 -22.86
N GLN A 39 6.91 5.04 -22.32
CA GLN A 39 8.18 5.26 -22.99
C GLN A 39 9.28 4.35 -22.43
N TYR A 40 10.14 3.85 -23.31
CA TYR A 40 11.24 2.96 -22.97
C TYR A 40 12.50 3.35 -23.72
N CYS A 41 13.66 3.24 -23.07
CA CYS A 41 14.93 3.44 -23.77
C CYS A 41 15.32 2.25 -24.66
N SER A 42 14.76 1.07 -24.42
CA SER A 42 15.08 -0.15 -25.15
C SER A 42 13.92 -1.15 -25.09
N ALA A 43 13.91 -2.07 -26.06
CA ALA A 43 12.96 -3.18 -26.08
C ALA A 43 13.09 -4.08 -24.84
N ASP A 44 14.29 -4.19 -24.26
CA ASP A 44 14.51 -5.00 -23.05
C ASP A 44 13.90 -4.34 -21.81
N HIS A 45 13.93 -3.01 -21.71
CA HIS A 45 13.24 -2.31 -20.63
C HIS A 45 11.72 -2.41 -20.78
N GLN A 46 11.20 -2.41 -22.01
CA GLN A 46 9.81 -2.72 -22.26
C GLN A 46 9.45 -4.15 -21.80
N LYS A 47 10.27 -5.16 -22.10
CA LYS A 47 10.06 -6.54 -21.63
C LYS A 47 10.07 -6.62 -20.11
N LYS A 48 11.03 -5.96 -19.45
CA LYS A 48 11.15 -5.95 -17.98
C LYS A 48 9.98 -5.26 -17.29
N HIS A 49 9.45 -4.18 -17.87
CA HIS A 49 8.27 -3.49 -17.34
C HIS A 49 6.94 -4.14 -17.74
N ARG A 50 6.92 -5.01 -18.77
CA ARG A 50 5.71 -5.63 -19.32
C ARG A 50 4.81 -6.26 -18.24
N PRO A 51 5.29 -6.99 -17.22
CA PRO A 51 4.41 -7.57 -16.19
C PRO A 51 3.56 -6.53 -15.47
N LYS A 52 4.12 -5.35 -15.14
CA LYS A 52 3.42 -4.27 -14.44
C LYS A 52 2.42 -3.53 -15.35
N HIS A 53 2.79 -3.24 -16.59
CA HIS A 53 1.94 -2.44 -17.49
C HIS A 53 0.98 -3.26 -18.37
N LYS A 54 1.08 -4.60 -18.36
CA LYS A 54 0.40 -5.44 -19.36
C LYS A 54 -1.12 -5.34 -19.33
N ALA A 55 -1.71 -5.33 -18.14
CA ALA A 55 -3.16 -5.25 -17.97
C ALA A 55 -3.70 -3.93 -18.57
N ALA A 56 -3.15 -2.80 -18.13
CA ALA A 56 -3.53 -1.48 -18.64
C ALA A 56 -3.29 -1.35 -20.15
N CYS A 57 -2.17 -1.87 -20.66
CA CYS A 57 -1.88 -1.87 -22.09
C CYS A 57 -2.94 -2.62 -22.92
N ILE A 58 -3.37 -3.79 -22.45
CA ILE A 58 -4.42 -4.56 -23.12
C ILE A 58 -5.76 -3.84 -23.03
N SER A 59 -6.07 -3.22 -21.88
CA SER A 59 -7.29 -2.41 -21.70
C SER A 59 -7.35 -1.24 -22.70
N ILE A 60 -6.24 -0.52 -22.87
CA ILE A 60 -6.12 0.59 -23.83
C ILE A 60 -6.27 0.10 -25.28
N ILE A 61 -5.66 -1.03 -25.64
CA ILE A 61 -5.79 -1.58 -27.00
C ILE A 61 -7.25 -1.92 -27.30
N LYS A 62 -7.92 -2.66 -26.41
CA LYS A 62 -9.31 -3.10 -26.61
C LYS A 62 -10.30 -1.94 -26.65
N SER A 63 -10.14 -0.95 -25.76
CA SER A 63 -11.00 0.22 -25.73
C SER A 63 -10.81 1.09 -26.97
N ARG A 64 -9.57 1.27 -27.44
CA ARG A 64 -9.27 1.96 -28.71
C ARG A 64 -9.88 1.25 -29.91
N GLU A 65 -9.72 -0.07 -30.04
CA GLU A 65 -10.34 -0.86 -31.13
C GLU A 65 -11.87 -0.73 -31.14
N LYS A 66 -12.50 -0.76 -29.95
CA LYS A 66 -13.94 -0.54 -29.81
C LYS A 66 -14.33 0.87 -30.26
N LEU A 67 -13.61 1.89 -29.82
CA LEU A 67 -13.85 3.28 -30.21
C LEU A 67 -13.74 3.47 -31.74
N GLU A 68 -12.68 2.94 -32.35
CA GLU A 68 -12.46 3.00 -33.79
C GLU A 68 -13.61 2.33 -34.58
N LYS A 69 -14.12 1.21 -34.08
CA LYS A 69 -15.28 0.52 -34.66
C LYS A 69 -16.56 1.36 -34.59
N GLU A 70 -16.89 1.91 -33.41
CA GLU A 70 -18.07 2.75 -33.24
C GLU A 70 -17.96 4.04 -34.09
N GLU A 71 -16.77 4.63 -34.17
CA GLU A 71 -16.54 5.81 -35.01
C GLU A 71 -16.75 5.51 -36.50
N ALA A 72 -16.19 4.39 -36.98
CA ALA A 72 -16.33 3.97 -38.37
C ALA A 72 -17.81 3.70 -38.72
N ALA A 73 -18.57 3.09 -37.80
CA ALA A 73 -20.00 2.87 -37.99
C ALA A 73 -20.77 4.20 -38.13
N LEU A 74 -20.49 5.18 -37.27
CA LEU A 74 -21.13 6.50 -37.35
C LEU A 74 -20.73 7.28 -38.60
N ARG A 75 -19.48 7.20 -39.04
CA ARG A 75 -19.01 7.86 -40.28
C ARG A 75 -19.60 7.23 -41.54
N ALA A 76 -19.87 5.93 -41.53
CA ALA A 76 -20.46 5.21 -42.65
C ALA A 76 -22.00 5.33 -42.70
N HIS A 77 -22.63 5.88 -41.65
CA HIS A 77 -24.08 5.95 -41.57
C HIS A 77 -24.64 6.99 -42.56
N PRO A 78 -25.55 6.61 -43.48
CA PRO A 78 -26.06 7.52 -44.51
C PRO A 78 -27.01 8.60 -43.97
N GLY A 79 -27.39 8.51 -42.69
CA GLY A 79 -28.38 9.36 -42.03
C GLY A 79 -29.79 8.78 -42.12
N ASP A 80 -30.59 9.00 -41.09
CA ASP A 80 -32.00 8.64 -41.00
C ASP A 80 -32.78 9.61 -40.08
N VAL A 81 -34.04 9.28 -39.78
CA VAL A 81 -34.94 10.11 -38.96
C VAL A 81 -34.41 10.35 -37.54
N LEU A 82 -33.62 9.42 -36.99
CA LEU A 82 -33.11 9.45 -35.62
C LEU A 82 -31.64 9.90 -35.53
N LEU A 83 -30.88 9.79 -36.62
CA LEU A 83 -29.46 10.10 -36.65
C LEU A 83 -29.11 10.88 -37.94
N PRO A 84 -28.70 12.16 -37.87
CA PRO A 84 -28.37 12.94 -39.06
C PRO A 84 -27.14 12.37 -39.79
N SER A 85 -27.08 12.58 -41.11
CA SER A 85 -25.87 12.32 -41.89
C SER A 85 -24.74 13.26 -41.44
N ASN A 86 -23.48 12.83 -41.59
CA ASN A 86 -22.30 13.56 -41.10
C ASN A 86 -22.45 14.00 -39.63
N VAL A 87 -22.81 13.07 -38.75
CA VAL A 87 -23.14 13.37 -37.34
C VAL A 87 -22.03 14.13 -36.59
N PHE A 88 -20.77 13.98 -36.97
CA PHE A 88 -19.63 14.72 -36.39
C PHE A 88 -19.59 16.22 -36.75
N GLU A 89 -20.39 16.65 -37.72
CA GLU A 89 -20.59 18.05 -38.08
C GLU A 89 -21.99 18.50 -37.63
N ASN A 90 -23.02 17.74 -38.00
CA ASN A 90 -24.42 18.12 -37.81
C ASN A 90 -24.99 17.79 -36.42
N GLY A 91 -24.33 16.92 -35.66
CA GLY A 91 -24.76 16.47 -34.34
C GLY A 91 -24.00 17.09 -33.17
N VAL A 92 -22.98 17.93 -33.42
CA VAL A 92 -22.09 18.49 -32.39
C VAL A 92 -22.89 19.23 -31.31
N GLY A 93 -22.52 19.02 -30.06
CA GLY A 93 -23.20 19.54 -28.88
C GLY A 93 -24.43 18.71 -28.44
N ARG A 94 -24.93 17.78 -29.26
CA ARG A 94 -26.17 17.02 -29.02
C ARG A 94 -25.98 15.50 -29.07
N PHE A 95 -24.74 15.01 -28.99
CA PHE A 95 -24.42 13.58 -29.14
C PHE A 95 -25.12 12.66 -28.14
N TRP A 96 -25.52 13.10 -26.95
CA TRP A 96 -26.26 12.23 -26.04
C TRP A 96 -27.77 12.14 -26.35
N GLY A 97 -28.33 13.21 -26.92
CA GLY A 97 -29.72 13.25 -27.38
C GLY A 97 -29.95 12.34 -28.59
N LEU A 98 -28.94 12.18 -29.42
CA LEU A 98 -28.93 11.24 -30.55
C LEU A 98 -28.65 9.82 -30.03
N THR A 99 -29.66 8.97 -29.99
CA THR A 99 -29.54 7.63 -29.39
C THR A 99 -28.47 6.76 -30.05
N GLY A 100 -28.30 6.90 -31.38
CA GLY A 100 -27.30 6.17 -32.16
C GLY A 100 -25.84 6.52 -31.84
N THR A 101 -25.55 7.67 -31.22
CA THR A 101 -24.18 8.07 -30.86
C THR A 101 -23.78 7.72 -29.43
N ARG A 102 -24.70 7.19 -28.61
CA ARG A 102 -24.42 6.89 -27.19
C ARG A 102 -23.34 5.83 -27.00
N ASP A 103 -23.31 4.81 -27.85
CA ASP A 103 -22.32 3.74 -27.76
C ASP A 103 -20.91 4.23 -28.11
N TYR A 104 -20.81 5.14 -29.08
CA TYR A 104 -19.57 5.87 -29.37
C TYR A 104 -19.11 6.71 -28.16
N MET A 105 -20.01 7.47 -27.53
CA MET A 105 -19.67 8.28 -26.35
C MET A 105 -19.17 7.39 -25.19
N ARG A 106 -19.85 6.28 -24.91
CA ARG A 106 -19.41 5.31 -23.88
C ARG A 106 -18.08 4.66 -24.24
N ALA A 107 -17.88 4.27 -25.50
CA ALA A 107 -16.62 3.69 -25.97
C ALA A 107 -15.46 4.68 -25.83
N ARG A 108 -15.69 5.97 -26.09
CA ARG A 108 -14.70 7.02 -25.94
C ARG A 108 -14.36 7.31 -24.49
N CYS A 109 -15.37 7.36 -23.61
CA CYS A 109 -15.15 7.47 -22.16
C CYS A 109 -14.28 6.32 -21.66
N ALA A 110 -14.63 5.08 -22.03
CA ALA A 110 -13.88 3.89 -21.65
C ALA A 110 -12.43 3.89 -22.19
N ALA A 111 -12.17 4.51 -23.35
CA ALA A 111 -10.82 4.69 -23.88
C ALA A 111 -10.01 5.70 -23.05
N ALA A 112 -10.63 6.81 -22.61
CA ALA A 112 -10.03 7.77 -21.70
C ALA A 112 -9.73 7.14 -20.33
N ASP A 113 -10.68 6.42 -19.75
CA ASP A 113 -10.50 5.72 -18.46
C ASP A 113 -9.41 4.64 -18.54
N ALA A 114 -9.33 3.90 -19.66
CA ALA A 114 -8.27 2.92 -19.87
C ALA A 114 -6.88 3.58 -19.95
N LEU A 115 -6.77 4.79 -20.52
CA LEU A 115 -5.53 5.55 -20.54
C LEU A 115 -5.12 5.98 -19.12
N LEU A 116 -6.07 6.42 -18.29
CA LEU A 116 -5.82 6.84 -16.90
C LEU A 116 -5.36 5.71 -15.95
N GLN A 117 -5.38 4.45 -16.39
CA GLN A 117 -4.72 3.34 -15.68
C GLN A 117 -3.19 3.42 -15.74
N ILE A 118 -2.63 4.33 -16.55
CA ILE A 118 -1.20 4.57 -16.69
C ILE A 118 -0.93 6.03 -16.30
N ASP A 119 -0.09 6.24 -15.30
CA ASP A 119 0.23 7.57 -14.77
C ASP A 119 1.40 8.23 -15.54
N THR A 120 1.30 8.39 -16.86
CA THR A 120 2.28 9.19 -17.62
C THR A 120 1.66 10.47 -18.17
N ILE A 121 2.48 11.51 -18.40
CA ILE A 121 2.05 12.76 -19.05
C ILE A 121 1.28 12.44 -20.34
N LYS A 122 1.84 11.58 -21.20
CA LYS A 122 1.20 11.20 -22.48
C LYS A 122 -0.14 10.49 -22.32
N ALA A 123 -0.32 9.70 -21.26
CA ALA A 123 -1.58 9.03 -21.00
C ALA A 123 -2.64 10.04 -20.55
N VAL A 124 -2.28 10.92 -19.62
CA VAL A 124 -3.17 11.97 -19.10
C VAL A 124 -3.53 13.00 -20.19
N GLU A 125 -2.58 13.43 -21.02
CA GLU A 125 -2.83 14.31 -22.16
C GLU A 125 -3.84 13.70 -23.15
N LYS A 126 -3.69 12.42 -23.49
CA LYS A 126 -4.61 11.75 -24.41
C LYS A 126 -5.99 11.53 -23.81
N ALA A 127 -6.06 11.17 -22.52
CA ALA A 127 -7.33 11.05 -21.82
C ALA A 127 -8.05 12.41 -21.76
N LEU A 128 -7.33 13.47 -21.42
CA LEU A 128 -7.86 14.83 -21.43
C LEU A 128 -8.38 15.24 -22.81
N ALA A 129 -7.65 14.92 -23.89
CA ALA A 129 -8.11 15.21 -25.25
C ALA A 129 -9.41 14.47 -25.60
N HIS A 130 -9.57 13.21 -25.17
CA HIS A 130 -10.83 12.48 -25.33
C HIS A 130 -11.97 13.16 -24.58
N PHE A 131 -11.75 13.54 -23.32
CA PHE A 131 -12.75 14.19 -22.48
C PHE A 131 -13.14 15.58 -23.00
N GLN A 132 -12.18 16.40 -23.44
CA GLN A 132 -12.46 17.70 -24.04
C GLN A 132 -13.26 17.58 -25.34
N ASP A 133 -12.95 16.61 -26.20
CA ASP A 133 -13.74 16.38 -27.41
C ASP A 133 -15.14 15.84 -27.08
N MET A 134 -15.28 15.02 -26.04
CA MET A 134 -16.60 14.57 -25.58
C MET A 134 -17.46 15.74 -25.05
N LEU A 135 -16.88 16.67 -24.28
CA LEU A 135 -17.59 17.87 -23.83
C LEU A 135 -17.98 18.78 -25.00
N ARG A 136 -17.13 18.87 -26.05
CA ARG A 136 -17.49 19.56 -27.30
C ARG A 136 -18.66 18.88 -28.02
N LEU A 137 -18.63 17.54 -28.11
CA LEU A 137 -19.68 16.75 -28.75
C LEU A 137 -20.99 16.74 -27.95
N CYS A 138 -20.92 16.90 -26.64
CA CYS A 138 -22.06 16.82 -25.73
C CYS A 138 -21.87 17.77 -24.53
N ARG A 139 -22.39 18.99 -24.63
CA ARG A 139 -22.23 20.02 -23.57
C ARG A 139 -22.94 19.65 -22.27
N SER A 140 -24.03 18.88 -22.36
CA SER A 140 -24.81 18.40 -21.22
C SER A 140 -24.07 17.41 -20.33
N ASP A 141 -22.95 16.85 -20.82
CA ASP A 141 -22.04 15.96 -20.09
C ASP A 141 -22.76 14.92 -19.22
N ASN A 142 -23.48 14.02 -19.87
CA ASN A 142 -24.22 12.95 -19.20
C ASN A 142 -23.33 11.83 -18.63
N LEU A 143 -22.01 11.97 -18.71
CA LEU A 143 -21.03 10.98 -18.26
C LEU A 143 -20.12 11.51 -17.13
N GLY A 144 -20.37 12.73 -16.62
CA GLY A 144 -19.65 13.28 -15.46
C GLY A 144 -18.20 13.66 -15.76
N ILE A 145 -17.90 14.02 -17.01
CA ILE A 145 -16.55 14.36 -17.48
C ILE A 145 -16.06 15.67 -16.85
N ARG A 146 -16.97 16.61 -16.59
CA ARG A 146 -16.70 17.90 -15.93
C ARG A 146 -16.06 17.76 -14.55
N GLU A 147 -16.31 16.65 -13.87
CA GLU A 147 -15.74 16.36 -12.55
C GLU A 147 -14.26 15.97 -12.61
N VAL A 148 -13.82 15.40 -13.74
CA VAL A 148 -12.50 14.78 -13.87
C VAL A 148 -11.50 15.72 -14.55
N VAL A 149 -11.96 16.50 -15.55
CA VAL A 149 -11.09 17.38 -16.37
C VAL A 149 -10.23 18.35 -15.55
N PRO A 150 -10.76 19.07 -14.52
CA PRO A 150 -9.95 19.97 -13.71
C PRO A 150 -8.75 19.27 -13.05
N GLY A 151 -8.97 18.07 -12.51
CA GLY A 151 -7.92 17.26 -11.90
C GLY A 151 -6.84 16.87 -12.90
N LEU A 152 -7.21 16.48 -14.13
CA LEU A 152 -6.23 16.15 -15.18
C LEU A 152 -5.40 17.37 -15.60
N LEU A 153 -6.00 18.56 -15.68
CA LEU A 153 -5.28 19.80 -15.98
C LEU A 153 -4.23 20.11 -14.91
N LEU A 154 -4.56 19.95 -13.62
CA LEU A 154 -3.58 20.12 -12.54
C LEU A 154 -2.45 19.08 -12.56
N ARG A 155 -2.75 17.82 -12.89
CA ARG A 155 -1.71 16.78 -13.04
C ARG A 155 -0.72 17.10 -14.17
N LEU A 156 -1.17 17.81 -15.20
CA LEU A 156 -0.34 18.27 -16.32
C LEU A 156 0.38 19.61 -16.06
N GLY A 157 0.24 20.22 -14.88
CA GLY A 157 0.80 21.55 -14.59
C GLY A 157 0.17 22.66 -15.44
N ARG A 158 -1.14 22.55 -15.72
CA ARG A 158 -1.93 23.51 -16.51
C ARG A 158 -2.88 24.27 -15.59
N GLU A 159 -2.33 24.95 -14.58
CA GLU A 159 -3.10 25.61 -13.52
C GLU A 159 -4.05 26.68 -14.06
N GLN A 160 -3.58 27.50 -15.00
CA GLN A 160 -4.40 28.55 -15.62
C GLN A 160 -5.63 27.97 -16.32
N GLU A 161 -5.44 26.91 -17.10
CA GLU A 161 -6.54 26.27 -17.82
C GLU A 161 -7.50 25.55 -16.87
N CYS A 162 -7.00 25.01 -15.75
CA CYS A 162 -7.84 24.46 -14.71
C CYS A 162 -8.77 25.54 -14.13
N TYR A 163 -8.22 26.70 -13.80
CA TYR A 163 -8.99 27.82 -13.27
C TYR A 163 -10.02 28.34 -14.29
N ASP A 164 -9.59 28.56 -15.53
CA ASP A 164 -10.46 29.03 -16.62
C ASP A 164 -11.63 28.05 -16.85
N PHE A 165 -11.36 26.75 -16.85
CA PHE A 165 -12.38 25.71 -17.00
C PHE A 165 -13.39 25.71 -15.85
N LEU A 166 -12.93 25.78 -14.59
CA LEU A 166 -13.79 25.83 -13.40
C LEU A 166 -14.66 27.08 -13.41
N LYS A 167 -14.06 28.25 -13.67
CA LYS A 167 -14.78 29.53 -13.72
C LYS A 167 -15.81 29.55 -14.84
N TRP A 168 -15.45 29.05 -16.02
CA TRP A 168 -16.37 28.99 -17.16
C TRP A 168 -17.60 28.13 -16.86
N TRP A 169 -17.41 26.96 -16.27
CA TRP A 169 -18.54 26.12 -15.90
C TRP A 169 -19.39 26.74 -14.81
N ALA A 170 -18.80 27.32 -13.76
CA ALA A 170 -19.58 27.95 -12.72
C ALA A 170 -20.47 29.11 -13.24
N VAL A 171 -19.97 29.91 -14.18
CA VAL A 171 -20.73 31.03 -14.80
C VAL A 171 -21.75 30.51 -15.83
N THR A 172 -21.30 29.59 -16.68
CA THR A 172 -22.06 28.51 -17.32
C THR A 172 -23.41 28.16 -16.72
N ASP A 173 -23.23 27.57 -15.56
CA ASP A 173 -24.19 26.91 -14.73
C ASP A 173 -25.19 27.89 -14.13
N TYR A 174 -24.69 29.02 -13.64
CA TYR A 174 -25.50 30.10 -13.10
C TYR A 174 -26.52 30.63 -14.11
N ASN A 175 -26.13 30.76 -15.38
CA ASN A 175 -26.99 31.31 -16.43
C ASN A 175 -27.94 30.27 -17.07
N ASN A 176 -27.87 28.99 -16.67
CA ASN A 176 -28.58 27.87 -17.32
C ASN A 176 -28.31 27.73 -18.83
N ASP A 177 -27.18 28.24 -19.31
CA ASP A 177 -26.85 28.34 -20.73
C ASP A 177 -25.99 27.16 -21.24
N ARG A 178 -25.73 26.16 -20.39
CA ARG A 178 -24.76 25.07 -20.64
C ARG A 178 -25.04 24.28 -21.91
N ASP A 179 -26.32 24.00 -22.18
CA ASP A 179 -26.76 23.19 -23.32
C ASP A 179 -27.00 24.03 -24.59
N ASP A 180 -26.86 25.36 -24.48
CA ASP A 180 -27.04 26.27 -25.61
C ASP A 180 -25.81 26.25 -26.51
N VAL A 181 -25.88 25.43 -27.56
CA VAL A 181 -24.84 25.31 -28.59
C VAL A 181 -24.54 26.60 -29.36
N SER A 182 -25.41 27.62 -29.27
CA SER A 182 -25.18 28.93 -29.90
C SER A 182 -24.20 29.81 -29.12
N ARG A 183 -23.99 29.53 -27.83
CA ARG A 183 -23.04 30.25 -26.99
C ARG A 183 -21.60 29.79 -27.25
N PRO A 184 -20.60 30.68 -27.06
CA PRO A 184 -19.20 30.29 -27.05
C PRO A 184 -18.92 29.16 -26.05
N TYR A 185 -17.98 28.28 -26.38
CA TYR A 185 -17.61 27.12 -25.56
C TYR A 185 -16.19 27.32 -25.03
N LEU A 186 -16.01 27.24 -23.71
CA LEU A 186 -14.74 27.48 -23.01
C LEU A 186 -14.04 28.77 -23.48
N ASP A 187 -14.78 29.88 -23.50
CA ASP A 187 -14.32 31.19 -23.98
C ASP A 187 -13.71 32.08 -22.89
N ILE A 188 -13.78 31.67 -21.62
CA ILE A 188 -12.95 32.28 -20.57
C ILE A 188 -11.53 31.76 -20.75
N CYS A 189 -10.59 32.68 -20.95
CA CYS A 189 -9.16 32.39 -21.10
C CYS A 189 -8.35 33.47 -20.37
N GLY A 190 -7.43 33.04 -19.50
CA GLY A 190 -6.57 33.95 -18.74
C GLY A 190 -7.30 34.69 -17.62
N ALA A 191 -8.34 34.09 -17.02
CA ALA A 191 -8.96 34.65 -15.82
C ALA A 191 -7.93 34.70 -14.68
N ASP A 192 -8.04 35.70 -13.80
CA ASP A 192 -7.08 35.86 -12.71
C ASP A 192 -7.26 34.76 -11.66
N ALA A 193 -6.42 33.73 -11.70
CA ALA A 193 -6.45 32.64 -10.73
C ALA A 193 -6.04 33.07 -9.31
N PHE A 194 -5.54 34.29 -9.12
CA PHE A 194 -5.24 34.88 -7.80
C PHE A 194 -6.40 35.69 -7.22
N GLU A 195 -7.45 35.95 -8.01
CA GLU A 195 -8.61 36.70 -7.55
C GLU A 195 -9.31 35.96 -6.39
N ALA A 196 -9.98 36.74 -5.53
CA ALA A 196 -10.76 36.20 -4.43
C ALA A 196 -11.79 35.19 -4.92
N VAL A 197 -12.08 34.20 -4.09
CA VAL A 197 -13.08 33.18 -4.36
C VAL A 197 -14.47 33.85 -4.39
N GLY A 198 -14.95 34.16 -5.59
CA GLY A 198 -16.20 34.89 -5.81
C GLY A 198 -17.45 34.02 -5.68
N ALA A 199 -18.62 34.61 -5.93
CA ALA A 199 -19.91 33.92 -5.84
C ALA A 199 -20.05 32.70 -6.76
N PHE A 200 -19.20 32.55 -7.79
CA PHE A 200 -19.26 31.43 -8.72
C PHE A 200 -19.05 30.07 -8.04
N VAL A 201 -18.38 30.01 -6.89
CA VAL A 201 -18.14 28.72 -6.20
C VAL A 201 -19.40 28.02 -5.72
N SER A 202 -20.50 28.73 -5.50
CA SER A 202 -21.79 28.09 -5.15
C SER A 202 -22.39 27.26 -6.29
N HIS A 203 -21.81 27.32 -7.49
CA HIS A 203 -22.24 26.55 -8.66
C HIS A 203 -21.28 25.40 -9.00
N LEU A 204 -20.21 25.23 -8.23
CA LEU A 204 -19.28 24.12 -8.42
C LEU A 204 -19.78 22.88 -7.66
N SER A 205 -19.54 21.71 -8.25
CA SER A 205 -19.74 20.42 -7.58
C SER A 205 -18.72 20.21 -6.45
N LEU A 206 -18.94 19.19 -5.61
CA LEU A 206 -18.00 18.80 -4.56
C LEU A 206 -16.59 18.55 -5.12
N SER A 207 -16.45 17.76 -6.19
CA SER A 207 -15.15 17.44 -6.79
C SER A 207 -14.46 18.67 -7.38
N GLN A 208 -15.22 19.57 -8.00
CA GLN A 208 -14.69 20.82 -8.52
C GLN A 208 -14.21 21.76 -7.41
N LEU A 209 -14.94 21.85 -6.30
CA LEU A 209 -14.52 22.62 -5.12
C LEU A 209 -13.23 22.04 -4.52
N VAL A 210 -13.13 20.70 -4.43
CA VAL A 210 -11.93 20.01 -3.94
C VAL A 210 -10.71 20.28 -4.85
N ILE A 211 -10.91 20.31 -6.18
CA ILE A 211 -9.83 20.67 -7.11
C ILE A 211 -9.49 22.17 -7.05
N LEU A 212 -10.47 23.05 -6.89
CA LEU A 212 -10.22 24.48 -6.71
C LEU A 212 -9.42 24.75 -5.42
N ALA A 213 -9.74 24.04 -4.34
CA ALA A 213 -8.97 24.08 -3.09
C ALA A 213 -7.52 23.64 -3.31
N LEU A 214 -7.28 22.55 -4.05
CA LEU A 214 -5.93 22.11 -4.42
C LEU A 214 -5.19 23.17 -5.24
N LEU A 215 -5.87 23.77 -6.22
CA LEU A 215 -5.28 24.82 -7.06
C LEU A 215 -4.86 26.01 -6.19
N LYS A 216 -5.75 26.55 -5.35
CA LYS A 216 -5.42 27.70 -4.48
C LYS A 216 -4.32 27.36 -3.47
N LEU A 217 -4.32 26.14 -2.91
CA LEU A 217 -3.27 25.66 -2.03
C LEU A 217 -1.91 25.56 -2.75
N ARG A 218 -1.88 25.05 -3.99
CA ARG A 218 -0.65 25.03 -4.80
C ARG A 218 -0.13 26.44 -5.08
N LEU A 219 -1.03 27.38 -5.42
CA LEU A 219 -0.65 28.79 -5.64
C LEU A 219 -0.06 29.41 -4.37
N TYR A 220 -0.68 29.15 -3.20
CA TYR A 220 -0.17 29.61 -1.91
C TYR A 220 1.25 29.07 -1.65
N LEU A 221 1.43 27.75 -1.70
CA LEU A 221 2.74 27.12 -1.45
C LEU A 221 3.82 27.58 -2.45
N ASP A 222 3.43 27.80 -3.70
CA ASP A 222 4.33 28.31 -4.74
C ASP A 222 4.73 29.78 -4.51
N ILE A 223 3.83 30.62 -3.99
CA ILE A 223 4.11 32.02 -3.65
C ILE A 223 4.91 32.13 -2.36
N GLU A 224 4.53 31.38 -1.32
CA GLU A 224 5.22 31.31 -0.03
C GLU A 224 6.69 30.88 -0.18
N SER A 225 6.98 30.06 -1.19
CA SER A 225 8.36 29.69 -1.55
C SER A 225 9.24 30.91 -1.88
N TYR A 226 8.67 32.05 -2.28
CA TYR A 226 9.40 33.29 -2.58
C TYR A 226 9.45 34.26 -1.38
N ASP A 227 8.89 33.91 -0.22
CA ASP A 227 8.88 34.79 0.95
C ASP A 227 10.29 34.97 1.54
N SER A 228 10.61 36.22 1.87
CA SER A 228 11.90 36.67 2.37
C SER A 228 12.21 36.22 3.80
N GLU A 229 11.20 35.92 4.63
CA GLU A 229 11.41 35.51 6.03
C GLU A 229 11.97 34.08 6.17
N TYR A 230 11.84 33.24 5.13
CA TYR A 230 12.36 31.86 5.12
C TYR A 230 13.72 31.71 4.43
N ALA A 231 14.23 32.76 3.77
CA ALA A 231 15.49 32.72 3.02
C ALA A 231 16.70 33.07 3.91
N ASP A 232 17.12 32.14 4.76
CA ASP A 232 18.29 32.33 5.61
C ASP A 232 19.61 32.22 4.81
N PHE A 233 20.43 33.27 4.90
CA PHE A 233 21.83 33.39 4.46
C PHE A 233 22.16 33.04 2.98
N GLN A 234 22.39 34.10 2.18
CA GLN A 234 23.12 34.19 0.88
C GLN A 234 22.31 34.50 -0.41
N SER A 235 20.97 34.55 -0.40
CA SER A 235 20.14 34.73 -1.63
C SER A 235 19.95 36.16 -2.15
N TRP A 236 20.56 37.17 -1.50
CA TRP A 236 20.26 38.60 -1.67
C TRP A 236 20.72 39.27 -2.99
N LEU A 237 21.01 38.54 -4.06
CA LEU A 237 21.60 39.16 -5.26
C LEU A 237 20.72 39.19 -6.53
N SER A 238 19.55 38.54 -6.56
CA SER A 238 18.63 38.69 -7.71
C SER A 238 17.18 38.35 -7.36
N TRP A 239 16.32 39.36 -7.25
CA TRP A 239 14.86 39.20 -7.23
C TRP A 239 14.31 39.20 -8.66
N PRO A 240 13.44 38.24 -9.03
CA PRO A 240 13.07 37.05 -8.26
C PRO A 240 14.14 35.93 -8.37
N PRO A 241 14.30 35.08 -7.33
CA PRO A 241 15.20 33.93 -7.35
C PRO A 241 14.87 32.93 -8.46
N SER A 242 15.85 32.10 -8.85
CA SER A 242 15.65 31.10 -9.90
C SER A 242 14.72 30.00 -9.38
N PRO A 243 13.70 29.56 -10.15
CA PRO A 243 12.85 28.44 -9.74
C PRO A 243 13.61 27.13 -9.47
N ALA A 244 14.83 26.99 -9.99
CA ALA A 244 15.70 25.84 -9.75
C ALA A 244 16.31 25.81 -8.33
N ASP A 245 16.24 26.92 -7.60
CA ASP A 245 16.76 27.04 -6.23
C ASP A 245 15.80 26.44 -5.19
N PHE A 246 14.56 26.14 -5.58
CA PHE A 246 13.54 25.60 -4.68
C PHE A 246 13.53 24.08 -4.67
N MET A 247 13.20 23.52 -3.50
CA MET A 247 13.04 22.08 -3.32
C MET A 247 11.78 21.51 -4.00
N ARG A 248 10.81 22.37 -4.34
CA ARG A 248 9.57 21.99 -5.04
C ARG A 248 9.49 22.60 -6.45
N PRO A 249 8.87 21.92 -7.43
CA PRO A 249 8.56 22.51 -8.72
C PRO A 249 7.50 23.62 -8.57
N ILE A 250 7.83 24.83 -9.02
CA ILE A 250 6.91 25.97 -9.05
C ILE A 250 6.09 25.95 -10.35
N GLY A 251 4.78 26.18 -10.26
CA GLY A 251 3.87 26.26 -11.40
C GLY A 251 4.15 27.45 -12.32
N GLU A 252 3.85 27.31 -13.61
CA GLU A 252 4.13 28.34 -14.62
C GLU A 252 3.33 29.64 -14.38
N ILE A 253 2.12 29.51 -13.83
CA ILE A 253 1.27 30.67 -13.51
C ILE A 253 1.90 31.56 -12.42
N VAL A 254 2.49 30.95 -11.38
CA VAL A 254 3.19 31.68 -10.31
C VAL A 254 4.50 32.27 -10.82
N LYS A 255 5.28 31.51 -11.62
CA LYS A 255 6.49 32.04 -12.27
C LYS A 255 6.19 33.29 -13.10
N LYS A 256 5.06 33.34 -13.79
CA LYS A 256 4.62 34.53 -14.53
C LYS A 256 4.20 35.66 -13.59
N LYS A 257 3.41 35.37 -12.55
CA LYS A 257 2.94 36.38 -11.57
C LYS A 257 4.12 37.04 -10.85
N VAL A 258 5.07 36.26 -10.35
CA VAL A 258 6.25 36.75 -9.63
C VAL A 258 7.12 37.71 -10.47
N ARG A 259 7.16 37.52 -11.80
CA ARG A 259 7.86 38.46 -12.72
C ARG A 259 7.17 39.82 -12.85
N THR A 260 5.92 39.93 -12.42
CA THR A 260 5.11 41.16 -12.55
C THR A 260 4.92 41.91 -11.23
N ILE A 261 5.34 41.32 -10.10
CA ILE A 261 5.20 41.89 -8.75
C ILE A 261 6.58 42.13 -8.12
N THR A 262 6.60 42.90 -7.04
CA THR A 262 7.79 43.18 -6.23
C THR A 262 7.87 42.23 -5.03
N SER A 263 9.05 42.12 -4.40
CA SER A 263 9.21 41.28 -3.20
C SER A 263 8.34 41.73 -2.04
N SER A 264 7.98 43.02 -1.96
CA SER A 264 7.07 43.55 -0.94
C SER A 264 5.62 43.12 -1.11
N ASP A 265 5.21 42.70 -2.31
CA ASP A 265 3.82 42.27 -2.57
C ASP A 265 3.59 40.81 -2.18
N VAL A 266 4.66 40.02 -2.05
CA VAL A 266 4.61 38.56 -1.81
C VAL A 266 3.85 38.21 -0.53
N PRO A 267 4.09 38.85 0.63
CA PRO A 267 3.39 38.47 1.87
C PRO A 267 1.88 38.69 1.76
N GLU A 268 1.43 39.81 1.17
CA GLU A 268 0.00 40.12 1.00
C GLU A 268 -0.68 39.11 0.06
N ILE A 269 -0.02 38.74 -1.05
CA ILE A 269 -0.54 37.74 -1.98
C ILE A 269 -0.57 36.35 -1.32
N SER A 270 0.48 36.01 -0.58
CA SER A 270 0.58 34.74 0.17
C SER A 270 -0.55 34.62 1.17
N GLU A 271 -0.76 35.65 2.01
CA GLU A 271 -1.83 35.72 2.99
C GLU A 271 -3.21 35.64 2.33
N SER A 272 -3.44 36.39 1.24
CA SER A 272 -4.69 36.33 0.49
C SER A 272 -4.97 34.93 -0.07
N LEU A 273 -3.97 34.24 -0.64
CA LEU A 273 -4.13 32.88 -1.15
C LEU A 273 -4.40 31.87 -0.04
N LYS A 274 -3.75 32.04 1.12
CA LYS A 274 -3.98 31.22 2.31
C LYS A 274 -5.42 31.36 2.80
N ASP A 275 -5.92 32.60 2.92
CA ASP A 275 -7.31 32.88 3.31
C ASP A 275 -8.30 32.26 2.33
N GLN A 276 -8.03 32.40 1.03
CA GLN A 276 -8.86 31.80 -0.03
C GLN A 276 -8.90 30.27 0.06
N TYR A 277 -7.74 29.63 0.27
CA TYR A 277 -7.66 28.19 0.49
C TYR A 277 -8.42 27.76 1.75
N GLN A 278 -8.23 28.45 2.88
CA GLN A 278 -8.91 28.12 4.12
C GLN A 278 -10.42 28.31 4.02
N ALA A 279 -10.88 29.36 3.34
CA ALA A 279 -12.30 29.55 3.04
C ALA A 279 -12.86 28.39 2.20
N LEU A 280 -12.15 27.96 1.15
CA LEU A 280 -12.54 26.80 0.34
C LEU A 280 -12.54 25.51 1.15
N PHE A 281 -11.56 25.32 2.04
CA PHE A 281 -11.49 24.17 2.93
C PHE A 281 -12.75 24.04 3.79
N GLN A 282 -13.19 25.16 4.38
CA GLN A 282 -14.42 25.23 5.17
C GLN A 282 -15.68 25.04 4.32
N ILE A 283 -15.74 25.63 3.12
CA ILE A 283 -16.86 25.44 2.19
C ILE A 283 -16.99 23.95 1.84
N VAL A 284 -15.91 23.31 1.38
CA VAL A 284 -15.91 21.89 1.04
C VAL A 284 -16.30 21.01 2.23
N HIS A 285 -15.78 21.30 3.42
CA HIS A 285 -16.13 20.53 4.62
C HIS A 285 -17.61 20.68 4.99
N LYS A 286 -18.18 21.88 4.81
CA LYS A 286 -19.61 22.13 5.03
C LYS A 286 -20.49 21.42 4.01
N GLU A 287 -20.08 21.40 2.74
CA GLU A 287 -20.79 20.68 1.68
C GLU A 287 -20.76 19.16 1.91
N ASN A 288 -19.61 18.62 2.34
CA ASN A 288 -19.50 17.22 2.71
C ASN A 288 -18.40 17.02 3.79
N PRO A 289 -18.75 16.67 5.04
CA PRO A 289 -17.78 16.57 6.12
C PRO A 289 -16.81 15.38 5.97
N HIS A 290 -17.14 14.40 5.13
CA HIS A 290 -16.39 13.16 4.97
C HIS A 290 -15.31 13.22 3.89
N ILE A 291 -15.35 14.21 3.00
CA ILE A 291 -14.50 14.28 1.79
C ILE A 291 -13.01 14.37 2.11
N TRP A 292 -12.63 15.16 3.12
CA TRP A 292 -11.24 15.36 3.47
C TRP A 292 -10.60 14.10 4.05
N GLU A 293 -11.32 13.38 4.92
CA GLU A 293 -10.89 12.07 5.43
C GLU A 293 -10.79 11.04 4.29
N ALA A 294 -11.78 11.00 3.39
CA ALA A 294 -11.77 10.08 2.24
C ALA A 294 -10.60 10.32 1.27
N LEU A 295 -10.12 11.57 1.18
CA LEU A 295 -9.02 11.96 0.30
C LEU A 295 -7.65 11.51 0.85
N VAL A 296 -7.45 11.61 2.16
CA VAL A 296 -6.19 11.23 2.83
C VAL A 296 -6.13 9.75 3.20
N ASP A 297 -7.25 9.02 3.18
CA ASP A 297 -7.28 7.57 3.45
C ASP A 297 -6.44 6.80 2.41
N THR A 298 -5.43 6.07 2.89
CA THR A 298 -4.56 5.21 2.07
C THR A 298 -4.95 3.74 2.12
N SER A 299 -6.18 3.41 2.53
CA SER A 299 -6.64 2.03 2.59
C SER A 299 -6.43 1.28 1.25
N GLU A 300 -5.99 0.02 1.35
CA GLU A 300 -5.60 -0.82 0.20
C GLU A 300 -6.81 -1.34 -0.59
N ASP A 301 -8.00 -1.27 -0.01
CA ASP A 301 -9.23 -1.72 -0.66
C ASP A 301 -9.56 -0.76 -1.82
N PRO A 302 -9.68 -1.25 -3.07
CA PRO A 302 -10.17 -0.41 -4.15
C PRO A 302 -11.57 0.09 -3.75
N PRO A 303 -11.81 1.42 -3.75
CA PRO A 303 -13.07 1.94 -3.26
C PRO A 303 -14.19 1.33 -4.08
N TYR A 304 -15.19 0.74 -3.39
CA TYR A 304 -16.46 0.46 -4.02
C TYR A 304 -17.02 1.81 -4.48
N LEU A 305 -17.10 2.03 -5.79
CA LEU A 305 -17.67 3.24 -6.35
C LEU A 305 -19.19 3.08 -6.38
N PRO A 306 -19.92 3.80 -5.52
CA PRO A 306 -21.37 3.70 -5.46
C PRO A 306 -21.99 4.20 -6.76
N SER A 307 -22.98 3.45 -7.28
CA SER A 307 -23.70 3.84 -8.49
C SER A 307 -24.66 5.02 -8.29
N THR A 308 -25.01 5.28 -7.04
CA THR A 308 -25.95 6.33 -6.61
C THR A 308 -25.53 6.82 -5.24
N TYR A 309 -25.67 8.12 -5.00
CA TYR A 309 -25.37 8.76 -3.73
C TYR A 309 -26.31 9.94 -3.52
N SER A 310 -26.38 10.42 -2.29
CA SER A 310 -27.08 11.67 -1.95
C SER A 310 -26.07 12.74 -1.63
N HIS A 311 -26.45 14.00 -1.83
CA HIS A 311 -25.60 15.12 -1.47
C HIS A 311 -25.28 15.12 0.04
N GLY A 312 -24.02 15.35 0.39
CA GLY A 312 -23.47 15.29 1.75
C GLY A 312 -23.19 13.88 2.28
N SER A 313 -23.42 12.82 1.50
CA SER A 313 -23.24 11.43 1.98
C SER A 313 -21.79 10.94 1.88
N ILE A 314 -21.45 9.88 2.63
CA ILE A 314 -20.13 9.23 2.56
C ILE A 314 -19.88 8.68 1.14
N GLU A 315 -20.92 8.19 0.47
CA GLU A 315 -20.84 7.70 -0.90
C GLU A 315 -20.45 8.80 -1.90
N GLU A 316 -21.00 10.02 -1.75
CA GLU A 316 -20.60 11.18 -2.55
C GLU A 316 -19.12 11.53 -2.28
N ALA A 317 -18.70 11.51 -1.01
CA ALA A 317 -17.31 11.75 -0.63
C ALA A 317 -16.34 10.74 -1.26
N ILE A 318 -16.70 9.45 -1.29
CA ILE A 318 -15.89 8.40 -1.92
C ILE A 318 -15.71 8.67 -3.42
N VAL A 319 -16.79 9.05 -4.12
CA VAL A 319 -16.74 9.37 -5.55
C VAL A 319 -15.89 10.61 -5.80
N GLY A 320 -16.12 11.69 -5.03
CA GLY A 320 -15.36 12.93 -5.18
C GLY A 320 -13.87 12.75 -4.87
N ALA A 321 -13.56 12.02 -3.80
CA ALA A 321 -12.19 11.65 -3.46
C ALA A 321 -11.56 10.84 -4.60
N TYR A 322 -12.23 9.82 -5.14
CA TYR A 322 -11.72 9.02 -6.25
C TYR A 322 -11.35 9.87 -7.47
N GLN A 323 -12.20 10.83 -7.84
CA GLN A 323 -11.98 11.74 -8.98
C GLN A 323 -10.78 12.67 -8.76
N CYS A 324 -10.53 13.10 -7.51
CA CYS A 324 -9.50 14.08 -7.19
C CYS A 324 -8.16 13.47 -6.71
N LYS A 325 -8.18 12.22 -6.21
CA LYS A 325 -7.09 11.59 -5.45
C LYS A 325 -5.74 11.63 -6.15
N LYS A 326 -5.70 11.40 -7.46
CA LYS A 326 -4.45 11.42 -8.23
C LYS A 326 -3.80 12.81 -8.28
N ALA A 327 -4.60 13.87 -8.47
CA ALA A 327 -4.06 15.23 -8.50
C ALA A 327 -3.50 15.66 -7.14
N TRP A 328 -4.18 15.27 -6.06
CA TRP A 328 -3.74 15.52 -4.69
C TRP A 328 -2.52 14.69 -4.29
N ALA A 329 -2.49 13.39 -4.60
CA ALA A 329 -1.36 12.51 -4.28
C ALA A 329 -0.05 12.92 -5.00
N GLU A 330 -0.16 13.59 -6.15
CA GLU A 330 0.97 14.18 -6.86
C GLU A 330 1.47 15.51 -6.23
N SER A 331 0.76 16.03 -5.21
CA SER A 331 1.12 17.20 -4.40
C SER A 331 1.20 16.82 -2.92
N TRP A 332 2.28 16.13 -2.56
CA TRP A 332 2.45 15.58 -1.22
C TRP A 332 2.43 16.63 -0.11
N ASP A 333 2.95 17.82 -0.35
CA ASP A 333 2.87 18.93 0.61
C ASP A 333 1.46 19.49 0.78
N ALA A 334 0.67 19.53 -0.29
CA ALA A 334 -0.75 19.83 -0.19
C ALA A 334 -1.50 18.81 0.69
N ILE A 335 -1.16 17.52 0.58
CA ILE A 335 -1.68 16.47 1.48
C ILE A 335 -1.30 16.77 2.93
N ILE A 336 -0.03 17.06 3.22
CA ILE A 336 0.42 17.38 4.59
C ILE A 336 -0.36 18.57 5.17
N MET A 337 -0.56 19.62 4.37
CA MET A 337 -1.30 20.80 4.79
C MET A 337 -2.75 20.46 5.15
N ILE A 338 -3.48 19.72 4.30
CA ILE A 338 -4.86 19.33 4.63
C ILE A 338 -4.92 18.36 5.80
N GLU A 339 -3.93 17.48 5.99
CA GLU A 339 -3.90 16.59 7.16
C GLU A 339 -3.84 17.38 8.47
N SER A 340 -3.11 18.51 8.48
CA SER A 340 -3.06 19.44 9.61
C SER A 340 -4.43 20.05 9.89
N GLU A 341 -5.09 20.55 8.86
CA GLU A 341 -6.42 21.16 8.98
C GLU A 341 -7.50 20.15 9.40
N ILE A 342 -7.46 18.92 8.86
CA ILE A 342 -8.34 17.81 9.27
C ILE A 342 -8.16 17.52 10.76
N GLY A 343 -6.94 17.57 11.27
CA GLY A 343 -6.65 17.37 12.70
C GLY A 343 -7.47 18.30 13.60
N ASN A 344 -7.76 19.54 13.16
CA ASN A 344 -8.56 20.52 13.91
C ASN A 344 -10.07 20.21 13.89
N LEU A 345 -10.54 19.48 12.87
CA LEU A 345 -11.93 19.09 12.70
C LEU A 345 -12.24 17.67 13.20
N THR A 346 -11.19 16.91 13.52
CA THR A 346 -11.31 15.49 13.87
C THR A 346 -12.06 15.34 15.19
N GLU A 347 -13.24 14.71 15.12
CA GLU A 347 -13.99 14.36 16.32
C GLU A 347 -13.38 13.15 17.05
N VAL A 348 -13.69 13.06 18.34
CA VAL A 348 -13.33 11.88 19.14
C VAL A 348 -14.09 10.69 18.60
N TYR A 349 -13.38 9.65 18.18
CA TYR A 349 -14.03 8.40 17.77
C TYR A 349 -14.66 7.77 19.02
N HIS A 350 -15.95 7.44 18.98
CA HIS A 350 -16.68 6.88 20.12
C HIS A 350 -16.92 5.37 20.05
N GLY A 351 -16.42 4.70 19.00
CA GLY A 351 -16.76 3.31 18.70
C GLY A 351 -18.02 3.21 17.83
N PRO A 352 -18.35 2.02 17.32
CA PRO A 352 -19.63 1.81 16.64
C PRO A 352 -20.77 2.12 17.61
N ALA A 353 -21.62 3.10 17.26
CA ALA A 353 -22.87 3.35 17.97
C ALA A 353 -23.64 2.03 18.06
N ALA A 354 -24.23 1.74 19.23
CA ALA A 354 -25.09 0.58 19.43
C ALA A 354 -26.30 0.67 18.49
N ALA A 355 -26.11 0.24 17.25
CA ALA A 355 -27.16 0.08 16.27
C ALA A 355 -27.96 -1.17 16.64
N SER A 356 -29.24 -0.93 16.89
CA SER A 356 -30.30 -1.88 17.18
C SER A 356 -30.22 -3.18 16.38
N ASP A 357 -30.45 -4.27 17.10
CA ASP A 357 -30.81 -5.61 16.65
C ASP A 357 -31.29 -5.74 15.20
N SER A 358 -30.49 -6.41 14.38
CA SER A 358 -31.00 -7.39 13.42
C SER A 358 -29.91 -8.41 13.06
N VAL A 359 -29.97 -9.55 13.75
CA VAL A 359 -29.67 -10.93 13.32
C VAL A 359 -28.66 -11.10 12.18
N ASN A 360 -27.47 -11.62 12.53
CA ASN A 360 -27.02 -12.92 11.99
C ASN A 360 -25.92 -13.52 12.86
N THR A 361 -26.28 -14.54 13.65
CA THR A 361 -25.34 -15.45 14.31
C THR A 361 -24.70 -16.34 13.24
N GLY A 362 -23.42 -16.10 12.97
CA GLY A 362 -22.56 -16.98 12.20
C GLY A 362 -21.18 -17.00 12.84
N GLU A 363 -21.00 -17.85 13.85
CA GLU A 363 -19.68 -18.19 14.38
C GLU A 363 -18.83 -18.80 13.26
N GLY A 364 -17.68 -18.19 12.99
CA GLY A 364 -16.70 -18.70 12.03
C GLY A 364 -15.30 -18.28 12.44
N ALA A 365 -14.56 -19.18 13.09
CA ALA A 365 -13.13 -19.03 13.33
C ALA A 365 -12.39 -18.90 11.99
N VAL A 366 -11.72 -17.77 11.75
CA VAL A 366 -11.05 -17.48 10.47
C VAL A 366 -9.69 -18.18 10.41
N MET A 367 -9.69 -19.35 9.79
CA MET A 367 -8.51 -20.08 9.33
C MET A 367 -7.87 -19.32 8.15
N SER A 368 -6.53 -19.26 8.04
CA SER A 368 -5.82 -18.88 6.79
C SER A 368 -6.51 -19.57 5.61
N GLU A 369 -7.21 -18.81 4.78
CA GLU A 369 -8.15 -19.36 3.80
C GLU A 369 -7.42 -20.34 2.87
N ARG A 370 -7.73 -21.63 3.03
CA ARG A 370 -7.19 -22.71 2.22
C ARG A 370 -7.97 -22.66 0.91
N ARG A 371 -7.29 -22.39 -0.21
CA ARG A 371 -7.94 -22.33 -1.53
C ARG A 371 -7.57 -23.53 -2.39
N ARG A 372 -8.56 -24.13 -3.05
CA ARG A 372 -8.33 -25.12 -4.10
C ARG A 372 -7.89 -24.36 -5.35
N GLY A 373 -6.64 -24.52 -5.75
CA GLY A 373 -6.06 -23.89 -6.92
C GLY A 373 -6.78 -24.29 -8.20
N SER A 374 -7.04 -23.29 -9.04
CA SER A 374 -7.79 -23.47 -10.29
C SER A 374 -6.96 -24.04 -11.44
N GLY A 375 -5.63 -24.04 -11.30
CA GLY A 375 -4.70 -24.38 -12.38
C GLY A 375 -4.56 -23.27 -13.42
N LYS A 376 -4.79 -22.00 -13.03
CA LYS A 376 -4.46 -20.83 -13.86
C LYS A 376 -2.94 -20.61 -13.94
N SER A 377 -2.21 -21.10 -12.95
CA SER A 377 -0.76 -20.98 -12.86
C SER A 377 -0.12 -22.31 -12.49
N PHE A 378 1.06 -22.56 -13.05
CA PHE A 378 1.84 -23.77 -12.81
C PHE A 378 3.30 -23.38 -12.64
N PRO A 379 4.06 -24.06 -11.77
CA PRO A 379 5.48 -23.83 -11.69
C PRO A 379 6.20 -24.37 -12.94
N SER A 380 7.44 -23.94 -13.14
CA SER A 380 8.34 -24.44 -14.19
C SER A 380 9.41 -25.36 -13.63
N LYS A 381 10.07 -26.12 -14.49
CA LYS A 381 11.23 -26.96 -14.12
C LYS A 381 12.49 -26.11 -14.18
N PHE A 382 13.27 -26.08 -13.11
CA PHE A 382 14.57 -25.44 -13.09
C PHE A 382 15.60 -26.35 -13.75
N CYS A 383 16.32 -25.84 -14.75
CA CYS A 383 17.32 -26.59 -15.51
C CYS A 383 18.73 -26.10 -15.17
N ALA A 384 19.50 -26.92 -14.45
CA ALA A 384 20.94 -26.72 -14.23
C ALA A 384 21.76 -27.69 -15.10
N SER A 385 23.02 -27.37 -15.36
CA SER A 385 23.97 -28.30 -16.01
C SER A 385 24.11 -29.59 -15.20
N ALA A 386 24.30 -30.72 -15.89
CA ALA A 386 24.48 -32.02 -15.24
C ALA A 386 25.59 -31.95 -14.16
N ASN A 387 25.35 -32.54 -12.99
CA ASN A 387 26.23 -32.57 -11.81
C ASN A 387 26.46 -31.23 -11.08
N THR A 388 25.69 -30.19 -11.36
CA THR A 388 25.78 -28.93 -10.59
C THR A 388 25.19 -29.10 -9.19
N ARG A 389 26.01 -28.92 -8.15
CA ARG A 389 25.56 -28.97 -6.76
C ARG A 389 24.73 -27.72 -6.38
N PRO A 390 23.61 -27.87 -5.67
CA PRO A 390 22.79 -26.73 -5.23
C PRO A 390 23.56 -25.69 -4.43
N ASP A 391 24.44 -26.11 -3.50
CA ASP A 391 25.26 -25.21 -2.68
C ASP A 391 26.26 -24.37 -3.48
N LYS A 392 26.67 -24.82 -4.66
CA LYS A 392 27.60 -24.08 -5.55
C LYS A 392 26.88 -23.10 -6.45
N LEU A 393 25.65 -23.42 -6.86
CA LEU A 393 24.85 -22.54 -7.70
C LEU A 393 24.09 -21.50 -6.88
N PHE A 394 23.69 -21.88 -5.66
CA PHE A 394 23.01 -21.05 -4.67
C PHE A 394 23.83 -20.98 -3.38
N PRO A 395 25.00 -20.32 -3.40
CA PRO A 395 25.79 -20.17 -2.18
C PRO A 395 24.99 -19.44 -1.09
N PRO A 396 25.24 -19.77 0.18
CA PRO A 396 24.77 -18.98 1.31
C PRO A 396 25.18 -17.51 1.11
N SER A 397 24.19 -16.65 0.90
CA SER A 397 24.42 -15.24 0.62
C SER A 397 23.59 -14.41 1.57
N GLN A 398 24.23 -13.37 2.10
CA GLN A 398 23.61 -12.40 2.98
C GLN A 398 22.80 -11.42 2.14
N ILE A 399 21.49 -11.39 2.33
CA ILE A 399 20.58 -10.56 1.53
C ILE A 399 19.74 -9.71 2.46
N GLY A 400 19.44 -8.50 1.97
CA GLY A 400 18.72 -7.53 2.75
C GLY A 400 19.61 -6.88 3.79
N ARG A 401 18.98 -5.97 4.51
CA ARG A 401 19.63 -5.06 5.44
C ARG A 401 19.79 -5.79 6.81
N ASP A 402 18.88 -6.72 7.10
CA ASP A 402 18.80 -7.67 8.25
C ASP A 402 19.86 -8.78 8.32
N GLN A 403 20.85 -8.81 7.42
CA GLN A 403 21.94 -9.80 7.48
C GLN A 403 21.51 -11.30 7.43
N ILE A 404 20.32 -11.61 6.93
CA ILE A 404 19.79 -12.98 6.87
C ILE A 404 20.41 -13.76 5.70
N TYR A 405 20.85 -14.99 5.98
CA TYR A 405 21.42 -15.87 4.96
C TYR A 405 20.35 -16.70 4.26
N HIS A 406 20.28 -16.57 2.95
CA HIS A 406 19.50 -17.44 2.08
C HIS A 406 20.44 -18.20 1.14
N PHE A 407 20.00 -19.35 0.62
CA PHE A 407 20.64 -19.94 -0.55
C PHE A 407 20.26 -19.09 -1.77
N VAL A 408 21.18 -18.28 -2.28
CA VAL A 408 20.88 -17.32 -3.36
C VAL A 408 21.71 -17.61 -4.58
N HIS A 409 21.05 -17.57 -5.73
CA HIS A 409 21.68 -17.86 -7.00
C HIS A 409 22.87 -16.91 -7.25
N ARG A 410 24.06 -17.48 -7.48
CA ARG A 410 25.32 -16.73 -7.63
C ARG A 410 25.28 -15.58 -8.65
N ASN A 411 24.48 -15.74 -9.71
CA ASN A 411 24.33 -14.75 -10.78
C ASN A 411 22.98 -14.00 -10.75
N ASN A 412 22.12 -14.26 -9.77
CA ASN A 412 20.82 -13.61 -9.64
C ASN A 412 20.43 -13.49 -8.16
N GLN A 413 20.73 -12.32 -7.58
CA GLN A 413 20.48 -12.02 -6.17
C GLN A 413 18.98 -12.01 -5.80
N LYS A 414 18.07 -12.06 -6.77
CA LYS A 414 16.61 -12.16 -6.54
C LYS A 414 16.06 -13.58 -6.70
N LYS A 415 16.92 -14.59 -6.81
CA LYS A 415 16.51 -15.99 -6.94
C LYS A 415 17.01 -16.82 -5.75
N ALA A 416 16.08 -17.28 -4.91
CA ALA A 416 16.37 -18.11 -3.75
C ALA A 416 16.20 -19.60 -4.02
N LEU A 417 16.75 -20.43 -3.14
CA LEU A 417 16.60 -21.88 -3.10
C LEU A 417 16.11 -22.33 -1.71
N ALA A 418 15.22 -23.31 -1.69
CA ALA A 418 14.81 -24.07 -0.52
C ALA A 418 14.78 -25.56 -0.84
N PHE A 419 14.96 -26.41 0.16
CA PHE A 419 14.88 -27.86 0.02
C PHE A 419 13.60 -28.40 0.65
N ALA A 420 13.02 -29.43 0.04
CA ALA A 420 11.83 -30.12 0.52
C ALA A 420 12.05 -31.64 0.44
N ASP A 421 11.59 -32.36 1.46
CA ASP A 421 11.66 -33.82 1.52
C ASP A 421 10.51 -34.43 2.34
N GLY A 422 10.10 -35.64 1.99
CA GLY A 422 9.04 -36.40 2.66
C GLY A 422 9.40 -37.86 2.91
N ALA A 423 9.42 -38.25 4.19
CA ALA A 423 9.72 -39.62 4.61
C ALA A 423 8.44 -40.37 5.01
N CYS A 424 8.41 -41.68 4.77
CA CYS A 424 7.34 -42.56 5.25
C CYS A 424 7.90 -43.94 5.63
N SER A 425 7.74 -44.36 6.89
CA SER A 425 7.95 -45.75 7.30
C SER A 425 6.74 -46.60 6.90
N ASP A 426 6.95 -47.88 6.64
CA ASP A 426 5.90 -48.85 6.28
C ASP A 426 5.00 -48.40 5.12
N ASN A 427 5.58 -47.65 4.17
CA ASN A 427 4.86 -47.09 3.02
C ASN A 427 4.17 -48.21 2.21
N GLY A 428 2.84 -48.18 2.17
CA GLY A 428 2.01 -49.19 1.50
C GLY A 428 1.69 -50.44 2.33
N GLN A 429 2.03 -50.49 3.62
CA GLN A 429 1.70 -51.58 4.55
C GLN A 429 0.59 -51.17 5.55
N GLN A 430 0.31 -51.97 6.58
CA GLN A 430 -0.85 -51.80 7.47
C GLN A 430 -0.79 -50.57 8.41
N ASN A 431 0.38 -49.93 8.60
CA ASN A 431 0.51 -48.78 9.49
C ASN A 431 1.57 -47.75 9.04
N PRO A 432 1.39 -47.08 7.89
CA PRO A 432 2.37 -46.13 7.37
C PRO A 432 2.47 -44.89 8.25
N GLN A 433 3.69 -44.49 8.63
CA GLN A 433 3.93 -43.24 9.36
C GLN A 433 4.77 -42.31 8.50
N ALA A 434 4.23 -41.13 8.19
CA ALA A 434 4.90 -40.17 7.32
C ALA A 434 5.18 -38.83 8.02
N ALA A 435 6.22 -38.15 7.56
CA ALA A 435 6.63 -36.82 8.01
C ALA A 435 7.28 -36.06 6.86
N TRP A 436 7.25 -34.74 6.94
CA TRP A 436 7.76 -33.83 5.93
C TRP A 436 8.76 -32.84 6.54
N ALA A 437 9.71 -32.37 5.74
CA ALA A 437 10.70 -31.38 6.15
C ALA A 437 10.97 -30.36 5.04
N ALA A 438 11.17 -29.11 5.44
CA ALA A 438 11.55 -28.01 4.58
C ALA A 438 12.74 -27.26 5.17
N VAL A 439 13.78 -27.04 4.37
CA VAL A 439 15.02 -26.38 4.77
C VAL A 439 15.17 -25.09 3.97
N PHE A 440 15.21 -23.98 4.68
CA PHE A 440 15.15 -22.64 4.09
C PHE A 440 16.50 -21.93 4.08
N ARG A 441 17.36 -22.24 5.06
CA ARG A 441 18.63 -21.54 5.30
C ARG A 441 19.74 -22.51 5.70
N PRO A 442 20.98 -22.25 5.27
CA PRO A 442 22.16 -23.02 5.70
C PRO A 442 22.53 -22.72 7.16
N PRO A 443 23.19 -23.66 7.86
CA PRO A 443 23.89 -23.36 9.11
C PRO A 443 25.15 -22.54 8.79
N ILE A 444 25.30 -21.35 9.36
CA ILE A 444 26.52 -20.52 9.21
C ILE A 444 27.00 -20.02 10.57
N GLY A 445 28.21 -20.42 10.96
CA GLY A 445 28.85 -20.06 12.22
C GLY A 445 28.45 -20.97 13.40
N ASP A 446 29.27 -20.97 14.45
CA ASP A 446 29.16 -21.91 15.57
C ASP A 446 27.87 -21.78 16.41
N ASN A 447 27.07 -20.72 16.22
CA ASN A 447 25.84 -20.46 17.00
C ASN A 447 24.55 -20.23 16.17
N SER A 448 24.53 -20.46 14.85
CA SER A 448 23.32 -20.25 14.03
C SER A 448 22.63 -21.58 13.68
N ARG A 449 21.44 -21.83 14.25
CA ARG A 449 20.64 -23.02 13.89
C ARG A 449 20.08 -22.87 12.46
N PRO A 450 20.13 -23.91 11.62
CA PRO A 450 19.50 -23.89 10.30
C PRO A 450 17.99 -23.66 10.43
N CYS A 451 17.41 -22.84 9.55
CA CYS A 451 15.96 -22.64 9.52
C CYS A 451 15.31 -23.86 8.88
N ILE A 452 14.90 -24.80 9.73
CA ILE A 452 14.23 -26.03 9.37
C ILE A 452 12.80 -25.98 9.91
N VAL A 453 11.86 -26.45 9.11
CA VAL A 453 10.52 -26.78 9.59
C VAL A 453 10.24 -28.22 9.23
N SER A 454 9.76 -29.00 10.19
CA SER A 454 9.27 -30.34 9.94
C SER A 454 8.02 -30.64 10.75
N GLY A 455 7.24 -31.61 10.29
CA GLY A 455 6.05 -32.07 10.97
C GLY A 455 5.67 -33.48 10.56
N ARG A 456 4.90 -34.17 11.43
CA ARG A 456 4.20 -35.40 11.04
C ARG A 456 3.18 -35.06 9.96
N LEU A 457 2.97 -35.98 9.02
CA LEU A 457 1.94 -35.83 8.01
C LEU A 457 0.56 -35.99 8.64
N GLU A 458 -0.33 -35.05 8.35
CA GLU A 458 -1.64 -34.95 8.97
C GLU A 458 -2.59 -36.07 8.47
N LEU A 459 -3.49 -36.53 9.36
CA LEU A 459 -4.43 -37.63 9.05
C LEU A 459 -5.48 -37.21 8.01
N LYS A 460 -5.97 -35.97 8.11
CA LYS A 460 -6.88 -35.36 7.14
C LYS A 460 -6.17 -34.35 6.24
N GLY A 461 -6.62 -34.30 4.98
CA GLY A 461 -6.22 -33.30 4.02
C GLY A 461 -6.65 -31.89 4.37
N PRO A 462 -6.12 -30.88 3.66
CA PRO A 462 -6.37 -29.47 3.94
C PRO A 462 -7.84 -29.05 3.87
N PHE A 463 -8.68 -29.83 3.21
CA PHE A 463 -10.10 -29.55 3.06
C PHE A 463 -11.01 -30.58 3.74
N GLY A 464 -10.47 -31.31 4.73
CA GLY A 464 -11.21 -32.33 5.49
C GLY A 464 -11.30 -33.70 4.81
N ASP A 465 -10.69 -33.86 3.63
CA ASP A 465 -10.63 -35.12 2.88
C ASP A 465 -9.84 -36.18 3.68
N GLU A 466 -10.34 -37.41 3.82
CA GLU A 466 -9.57 -38.49 4.43
C GLU A 466 -8.31 -38.81 3.60
N SER A 467 -7.20 -39.11 4.28
CA SER A 467 -5.95 -39.34 3.58
C SER A 467 -5.12 -40.45 4.18
N VAL A 468 -4.38 -41.15 3.31
CA VAL A 468 -3.46 -42.21 3.71
C VAL A 468 -2.06 -41.65 3.71
N ALA A 469 -1.32 -41.90 4.80
CA ALA A 469 0.08 -41.52 4.90
C ALA A 469 0.90 -42.27 3.83
N THR A 470 1.58 -41.52 2.97
CA THR A 470 2.47 -42.06 1.94
C THR A 470 3.64 -41.09 1.75
N SER A 471 4.78 -41.61 1.28
CA SER A 471 5.95 -40.75 0.99
C SER A 471 5.60 -39.65 -0.03
N ASN A 472 4.89 -39.97 -1.12
CA ASN A 472 4.44 -38.98 -2.12
C ASN A 472 3.59 -37.84 -1.52
N ARG A 473 2.77 -38.15 -0.52
CA ARG A 473 1.93 -37.16 0.17
C ARG A 473 2.78 -36.25 1.08
N ALA A 474 3.76 -36.82 1.76
CA ALA A 474 4.73 -36.08 2.56
C ALA A 474 5.61 -35.14 1.71
N GLU A 475 6.08 -35.61 0.56
CA GLU A 475 6.84 -34.79 -0.40
C GLU A 475 6.07 -33.54 -0.83
N LEU A 476 4.80 -33.71 -1.21
CA LEU A 476 3.94 -32.62 -1.63
C LEU A 476 3.64 -31.65 -0.48
N ARG A 477 3.46 -32.18 0.74
CA ARG A 477 3.29 -31.38 1.95
C ARG A 477 4.53 -30.57 2.32
N ALA A 478 5.74 -31.10 2.08
CA ALA A 478 7.00 -30.39 2.25
C ALA A 478 7.14 -29.20 1.28
N ALA A 479 6.75 -29.38 0.02
CA ALA A 479 6.75 -28.29 -0.96
C ALA A 479 5.74 -27.18 -0.61
N ILE A 480 4.54 -27.56 -0.17
CA ILE A 480 3.55 -26.60 0.36
C ILE A 480 4.14 -25.87 1.57
N ALA A 481 4.92 -26.57 2.39
CA ALA A 481 5.58 -25.96 3.52
C ALA A 481 6.57 -24.87 3.14
N VAL A 482 7.37 -25.13 2.11
CA VAL A 482 8.27 -24.13 1.54
C VAL A 482 7.54 -22.86 1.10
N LEU A 483 6.38 -23.01 0.45
CA LEU A 483 5.60 -21.88 -0.07
C LEU A 483 4.89 -21.08 1.03
N ARG A 484 4.43 -21.75 2.09
CA ARG A 484 3.63 -21.12 3.14
C ARG A 484 4.44 -20.57 4.32
N ARG A 485 5.72 -20.95 4.43
CA ARG A 485 6.57 -20.62 5.60
C ARG A 485 7.31 -19.29 5.51
N ASN A 486 7.65 -18.79 4.33
CA ASN A 486 8.37 -17.53 4.20
C ASN A 486 7.65 -16.63 3.19
N ASP A 487 7.59 -15.33 3.48
CA ASP A 487 7.27 -14.34 2.45
C ASP A 487 8.54 -14.03 1.65
N TRP A 488 8.81 -14.89 0.68
CA TRP A 488 9.97 -14.77 -0.21
C TRP A 488 10.03 -13.42 -0.94
N ARG A 489 8.89 -12.74 -1.13
CA ARG A 489 8.85 -11.42 -1.76
C ARG A 489 9.32 -10.33 -0.80
N ALA A 490 8.93 -10.42 0.47
CA ALA A 490 9.42 -9.55 1.54
C ALA A 490 10.94 -9.69 1.72
N ASP A 491 11.47 -10.92 1.59
CA ASP A 491 12.92 -11.19 1.60
C ASP A 491 13.65 -10.69 0.32
N GLY A 492 12.95 -10.02 -0.60
CA GLY A 492 13.52 -9.39 -1.79
C GLY A 492 13.66 -10.32 -3.01
N PHE A 493 13.24 -11.58 -2.90
CA PHE A 493 13.29 -12.54 -4.02
C PHE A 493 12.11 -12.35 -4.96
N THR A 494 12.34 -12.54 -6.26
CA THR A 494 11.29 -12.59 -7.29
C THR A 494 11.16 -13.98 -7.89
N SER A 495 12.04 -14.91 -7.51
CA SER A 495 12.00 -16.30 -7.93
C SER A 495 12.47 -17.21 -6.80
N LEU A 496 11.78 -18.36 -6.64
CA LEU A 496 12.08 -19.39 -5.65
C LEU A 496 12.24 -20.72 -6.37
N VAL A 497 13.38 -21.37 -6.15
CA VAL A 497 13.62 -22.75 -6.58
C VAL A 497 13.39 -23.68 -5.40
N ILE A 498 12.53 -24.67 -5.56
CA ILE A 498 12.33 -25.75 -4.59
C ILE A 498 13.07 -26.98 -5.10
N ALA A 499 14.14 -27.37 -4.41
CA ALA A 499 14.89 -28.59 -4.70
C ALA A 499 14.36 -29.78 -3.89
N THR A 500 14.23 -30.91 -4.57
CA THR A 500 13.74 -32.18 -4.01
C THR A 500 14.30 -33.35 -4.82
N ASP A 501 14.42 -34.51 -4.21
CA ASP A 501 14.73 -35.75 -4.90
C ASP A 501 13.46 -36.52 -5.37
N SER A 502 12.27 -35.96 -5.18
CA SER A 502 11.01 -36.58 -5.61
C SER A 502 10.66 -36.26 -7.05
N SER A 503 10.79 -37.25 -7.95
CA SER A 503 10.26 -37.14 -9.32
C SER A 503 8.73 -36.99 -9.33
N TYR A 504 8.03 -37.57 -8.34
CA TYR A 504 6.58 -37.42 -8.21
C TYR A 504 6.19 -35.94 -8.03
N LEU A 505 6.91 -35.21 -7.19
CA LEU A 505 6.67 -33.80 -6.97
C LEU A 505 7.08 -32.95 -8.18
N VAL A 506 8.29 -33.14 -8.71
CA VAL A 506 8.79 -32.33 -9.83
C VAL A 506 7.95 -32.54 -11.09
N ASP A 507 7.85 -33.78 -11.58
CA ASP A 507 7.13 -34.05 -12.82
C ASP A 507 5.61 -33.90 -12.62
N GLY A 508 5.10 -34.18 -11.41
CA GLY A 508 3.73 -33.88 -11.03
C GLY A 508 3.39 -32.40 -11.16
N ALA A 509 4.21 -31.53 -10.57
CA ALA A 509 3.99 -30.08 -10.54
C ALA A 509 4.21 -29.42 -11.91
N THR A 510 5.20 -29.89 -12.68
CA THR A 510 5.58 -29.24 -13.94
C THR A 510 4.91 -29.84 -15.18
N GLU A 511 4.37 -31.07 -15.10
CA GLU A 511 3.79 -31.76 -16.25
C GLU A 511 2.40 -32.37 -15.99
N TRP A 512 2.26 -33.23 -14.98
CA TRP A 512 1.07 -34.07 -14.85
C TRP A 512 -0.14 -33.29 -14.39
N VAL A 513 0.02 -32.36 -13.44
CA VAL A 513 -1.07 -31.57 -12.88
C VAL A 513 -1.79 -30.74 -13.95
N ARG A 514 -1.08 -30.28 -14.99
CA ARG A 514 -1.70 -29.60 -16.14
C ARG A 514 -2.68 -30.49 -16.88
N ARG A 515 -2.36 -31.77 -17.03
CA ARG A 515 -3.23 -32.77 -17.68
C ARG A 515 -4.38 -33.15 -16.75
N TRP A 516 -4.11 -33.31 -15.46
CA TRP A 516 -5.13 -33.61 -14.46
C TRP A 516 -6.18 -32.50 -14.35
N VAL A 517 -5.77 -31.23 -14.23
CA VAL A 517 -6.71 -30.10 -14.20
C VAL A 517 -7.57 -30.07 -15.47
N ARG A 518 -6.95 -30.25 -16.66
CA ARG A 518 -7.67 -30.29 -17.93
C ARG A 518 -8.68 -31.43 -18.02
N ASN A 519 -8.35 -32.58 -17.45
CA ASN A 519 -9.17 -33.78 -17.48
C ASN A 519 -10.09 -33.90 -16.25
N GLY A 520 -10.34 -32.80 -15.53
CA GLY A 520 -11.24 -32.78 -14.37
C GLY A 520 -10.77 -33.65 -13.20
N TRP A 521 -9.46 -33.67 -12.94
CA TRP A 521 -8.78 -34.46 -11.89
C TRP A 521 -8.91 -35.98 -12.04
N LYS A 522 -8.91 -36.47 -13.28
CA LYS A 522 -8.90 -37.90 -13.63
C LYS A 522 -7.56 -38.35 -14.22
N THR A 523 -7.16 -39.58 -13.86
CA THR A 523 -5.99 -40.27 -14.42
C THR A 523 -6.29 -40.80 -15.83
N ARG A 524 -5.26 -41.27 -16.55
CA ARG A 524 -5.41 -41.83 -17.90
C ARG A 524 -6.34 -43.04 -17.95
N THR A 525 -6.45 -43.79 -16.85
CA THR A 525 -7.34 -44.95 -16.70
C THR A 525 -8.74 -44.56 -16.18
N GLY A 526 -9.05 -43.27 -16.07
CA GLY A 526 -10.36 -42.76 -15.68
C GLY A 526 -10.60 -42.64 -14.18
N GLY A 527 -9.76 -43.25 -13.34
CA GLY A 527 -9.84 -43.15 -11.88
C GLY A 527 -9.40 -41.78 -11.33
N PRO A 528 -9.77 -41.43 -10.08
CA PRO A 528 -9.40 -40.16 -9.45
C PRO A 528 -7.88 -40.04 -9.25
N VAL A 529 -7.36 -38.82 -9.33
CA VAL A 529 -5.95 -38.53 -9.09
C VAL A 529 -5.63 -38.65 -7.60
N LYS A 530 -4.59 -39.41 -7.26
CA LYS A 530 -4.11 -39.55 -5.88
C LYS A 530 -3.56 -38.21 -5.36
N ASN A 531 -3.80 -37.93 -4.07
CA ASN A 531 -3.37 -36.68 -3.39
C ASN A 531 -3.94 -35.39 -4.02
N GLN A 532 -5.11 -35.48 -4.67
CA GLN A 532 -5.75 -34.36 -5.36
C GLN A 532 -5.96 -33.15 -4.44
N ASP A 533 -6.32 -33.37 -3.18
CA ASP A 533 -6.51 -32.35 -2.16
C ASP A 533 -5.25 -31.49 -1.94
N LEU A 534 -4.09 -32.12 -1.74
CA LEU A 534 -2.82 -31.40 -1.58
C LEU A 534 -2.36 -30.79 -2.91
N TRP A 535 -2.62 -31.42 -4.06
CA TRP A 535 -2.28 -30.82 -5.35
C TRP A 535 -3.10 -29.55 -5.61
N GLN A 536 -4.38 -29.54 -5.23
CA GLN A 536 -5.22 -28.35 -5.30
C GLN A 536 -4.72 -27.27 -4.35
N LEU A 537 -4.35 -27.60 -3.10
CA LEU A 537 -3.75 -26.62 -2.20
C LEU A 537 -2.42 -26.07 -2.76
N PHE A 538 -1.54 -26.95 -3.22
CA PHE A 538 -0.26 -26.56 -3.83
C PHE A 538 -0.46 -25.61 -5.01
N LEU A 539 -1.39 -25.89 -5.93
CA LEU A 539 -1.73 -24.97 -7.01
C LEU A 539 -2.29 -23.64 -6.50
N GLY A 540 -3.07 -23.66 -5.41
CA GLY A 540 -3.57 -22.46 -4.75
C GLY A 540 -2.42 -21.57 -4.26
N GLU A 541 -1.40 -22.17 -3.65
CA GLU A 541 -0.19 -21.47 -3.22
C GLU A 541 0.66 -20.99 -4.41
N ILE A 542 0.77 -21.76 -5.49
CA ILE A 542 1.45 -21.32 -6.73
C ILE A 542 0.75 -20.12 -7.36
N GLU A 543 -0.58 -20.13 -7.43
CA GLU A 543 -1.37 -18.98 -7.89
C GLU A 543 -1.10 -17.77 -7.00
N LYS A 544 -0.89 -17.98 -5.69
CA LYS A 544 -0.72 -16.90 -4.70
C LYS A 544 0.65 -16.27 -4.86
N CYS A 545 1.68 -17.12 -4.98
CA CYS A 545 3.03 -16.70 -5.32
C CYS A 545 3.04 -15.89 -6.62
N ARG A 546 2.29 -16.32 -7.65
CA ARG A 546 2.22 -15.57 -8.90
C ARG A 546 1.53 -14.22 -8.76
N GLU A 547 0.44 -14.15 -7.99
CA GLU A 547 -0.28 -12.92 -7.68
C GLU A 547 0.63 -11.90 -6.96
N THR A 548 1.54 -12.36 -6.10
CA THR A 548 2.53 -11.52 -5.41
C THR A 548 3.83 -11.29 -6.22
N GLY A 549 3.92 -11.85 -7.43
CA GLY A 549 5.06 -11.69 -8.33
C GLY A 549 6.27 -12.57 -8.02
N LEU A 550 6.09 -13.69 -7.32
CA LEU A 550 7.09 -14.74 -7.08
C LEU A 550 6.94 -15.87 -8.09
N GLU A 551 7.99 -16.11 -8.89
CA GLU A 551 8.05 -17.26 -9.79
C GLU A 551 8.59 -18.50 -9.06
N VAL A 552 7.83 -19.60 -9.08
CA VAL A 552 8.24 -20.85 -8.43
C VAL A 552 8.73 -21.85 -9.47
N GLU A 553 9.92 -22.39 -9.23
CA GLU A 553 10.55 -23.42 -10.05
C GLU A 553 10.86 -24.68 -9.23
N LEU A 554 10.74 -25.86 -9.84
CA LEU A 554 11.05 -27.14 -9.20
C LEU A 554 12.36 -27.68 -9.76
N TRP A 555 13.29 -28.06 -8.89
CA TRP A 555 14.56 -28.64 -9.27
C TRP A 555 14.67 -30.08 -8.77
N LYS A 556 14.69 -31.05 -9.71
CA LYS A 556 15.03 -32.43 -9.38
C LYS A 556 16.52 -32.55 -9.11
N ILE A 557 16.87 -32.97 -7.89
CA ILE A 557 18.26 -33.23 -7.48
C ILE A 557 18.45 -34.72 -7.13
N PRO A 558 19.69 -35.26 -7.17
CA PRO A 558 20.02 -36.56 -6.59
C PRO A 558 19.82 -36.57 -5.07
N ARG A 559 19.51 -37.74 -4.49
CA ARG A 559 19.22 -37.88 -3.06
C ARG A 559 20.39 -37.46 -2.17
N GLU A 560 21.61 -37.84 -2.53
CA GLU A 560 22.86 -37.36 -1.90
C GLU A 560 23.08 -35.83 -1.93
N MET A 561 22.23 -35.06 -2.63
CA MET A 561 22.24 -33.59 -2.56
C MET A 561 21.09 -33.01 -1.71
N ASN A 562 20.19 -33.85 -1.19
CA ASN A 562 19.05 -33.49 -0.32
C ASN A 562 19.16 -34.08 1.11
N GLU A 563 20.34 -34.58 1.49
CA GLU A 563 20.55 -35.39 2.71
C GLU A 563 20.00 -34.74 3.99
N PHE A 564 20.10 -33.42 4.10
CA PHE A 564 19.68 -32.71 5.30
C PHE A 564 18.15 -32.67 5.47
N ALA A 565 17.39 -32.49 4.38
CA ALA A 565 15.94 -32.53 4.44
C ALA A 565 15.43 -33.97 4.66
N ASP A 566 16.06 -34.97 4.01
CA ASP A 566 15.77 -36.40 4.19
C ASP A 566 16.00 -36.87 5.64
N LEU A 567 17.12 -36.48 6.25
CA LEU A 567 17.42 -36.79 7.66
C LEU A 567 16.33 -36.24 8.58
N VAL A 568 16.00 -34.96 8.44
CA VAL A 568 15.00 -34.29 9.29
C VAL A 568 13.62 -34.92 9.12
N ALA A 569 13.23 -35.25 7.89
CA ALA A 569 11.95 -35.89 7.63
C ALA A 569 11.88 -37.26 8.32
N LYS A 570 12.92 -38.08 8.22
CA LYS A 570 13.01 -39.39 8.90
C LYS A 570 12.99 -39.28 10.41
N GLU A 571 13.76 -38.37 11.00
CA GLU A 571 13.74 -38.16 12.46
C GLU A 571 12.37 -37.70 12.97
N THR A 572 11.66 -36.90 12.16
CA THR A 572 10.34 -36.37 12.52
C THR A 572 9.25 -37.44 12.52
N ILE A 573 9.43 -38.57 11.82
CA ILE A 573 8.51 -39.72 11.90
C ILE A 573 8.32 -40.17 13.36
N HIS A 574 9.34 -40.06 14.19
CA HIS A 574 9.29 -40.54 15.58
C HIS A 574 8.81 -39.49 16.59
N LYS A 575 8.46 -38.27 16.15
CA LYS A 575 8.06 -37.16 17.04
C LYS A 575 6.53 -37.11 17.20
N GLY A 576 6.02 -37.65 18.31
CA GLY A 576 4.61 -37.51 18.72
C GLY A 576 3.60 -38.18 17.78
N GLU A 577 2.31 -37.97 18.03
CA GLU A 577 1.23 -38.47 17.15
C GLU A 577 1.01 -37.53 15.94
N PRO A 578 0.57 -38.04 14.78
CA PRO A 578 0.26 -37.19 13.63
C PRO A 578 -0.94 -36.29 13.94
N PRO A 579 -0.90 -35.00 13.58
CA PRO A 579 -2.05 -34.11 13.73
C PRO A 579 -3.28 -34.65 13.02
N ALA A 580 -4.45 -34.50 13.66
CA ALA A 580 -5.71 -34.96 13.08
C ALA A 580 -6.10 -34.14 11.83
N ASP A 581 -5.96 -32.83 11.91
CA ASP A 581 -6.31 -31.89 10.85
C ASP A 581 -5.05 -31.26 10.25
N PHE A 582 -5.11 -30.88 8.97
CA PHE A 582 -4.04 -30.13 8.31
C PHE A 582 -3.72 -28.86 9.11
N GLU A 583 -2.47 -28.66 9.53
CA GLU A 583 -2.07 -27.51 10.35
C GLU A 583 -1.41 -26.42 9.51
N ASN A 584 -1.61 -25.16 9.89
CA ASN A 584 -0.82 -24.07 9.33
C ASN A 584 0.58 -24.15 9.91
N ILE A 585 1.57 -23.79 9.10
CA ILE A 585 2.97 -23.87 9.53
C ILE A 585 3.27 -22.60 10.33
N PRO A 586 3.58 -22.74 11.63
CA PRO A 586 3.92 -21.58 12.44
C PRO A 586 5.17 -20.92 11.87
N LEU A 587 5.19 -19.59 11.85
CA LEU A 587 6.33 -18.80 11.40
C LEU A 587 7.52 -18.83 12.41
N GLY A 588 7.78 -19.97 13.06
CA GLY A 588 8.99 -20.39 13.82
C GLY A 588 9.16 -19.89 15.27
N PRO A 589 10.07 -20.49 16.07
CA PRO A 589 10.55 -21.87 16.09
C PRO A 589 9.73 -22.78 17.05
N SER A 590 9.69 -24.07 16.71
CA SER A 590 9.25 -25.20 17.56
C SER A 590 10.08 -25.24 18.85
N THR A 591 9.48 -25.31 20.03
CA THR A 591 8.75 -26.48 20.53
C THR A 591 7.36 -26.13 21.04
N ALA A 592 6.35 -26.88 20.59
CA ALA A 592 5.16 -27.11 21.40
C ALA A 592 5.59 -27.85 22.68
N SER A 593 6.01 -27.08 23.68
CA SER A 593 5.60 -27.39 25.04
C SER A 593 4.08 -27.32 25.00
N THR A 594 3.43 -28.40 25.41
CA THR A 594 2.05 -28.41 25.90
C THR A 594 1.65 -27.02 26.39
N ARG A 595 0.62 -26.42 25.77
CA ARG A 595 0.17 -25.04 26.04
C ARG A 595 0.11 -24.80 27.55
N THR A 596 1.08 -24.07 28.07
CA THR A 596 1.02 -23.51 29.40
C THR A 596 0.32 -22.17 29.26
N SER A 597 -0.89 -22.05 29.81
CA SER A 597 -1.56 -20.77 30.00
C SER A 597 -0.63 -19.84 30.79
N GLY A 598 0.02 -18.87 30.14
CA GLY A 598 0.85 -17.87 30.83
C GLY A 598 1.93 -17.11 30.05
N GLU A 599 2.25 -17.44 28.79
CA GLU A 599 3.30 -16.72 28.05
C GLU A 599 2.79 -15.37 27.50
N PRO A 600 3.51 -14.24 27.70
CA PRO A 600 3.12 -12.93 27.18
C PRO A 600 3.06 -12.90 25.64
N HIS A 601 2.05 -12.23 25.09
CA HIS A 601 1.82 -12.12 23.64
C HIS A 601 1.75 -10.66 23.21
N ILE A 602 2.43 -10.32 22.11
CA ILE A 602 2.53 -8.96 21.56
C ILE A 602 2.16 -8.97 20.08
N LEU A 603 1.19 -8.13 19.70
CA LEU A 603 0.89 -7.82 18.31
C LEU A 603 1.70 -6.59 17.87
N CYS A 604 2.50 -6.72 16.84
CA CYS A 604 3.27 -5.63 16.27
C CYS A 604 2.64 -5.15 14.95
N LEU A 605 2.29 -3.86 14.87
CA LEU A 605 1.75 -3.22 13.67
C LEU A 605 2.88 -2.47 12.94
N CYS A 606 3.15 -2.88 11.69
CA CYS A 606 4.22 -2.38 10.82
C CYS A 606 3.68 -2.08 9.41
N LEU A 607 2.81 -1.07 9.25
CA LEU A 607 2.06 -0.86 8.00
C LEU A 607 2.82 -0.12 6.91
N GLU A 608 3.84 0.65 7.25
CA GLU A 608 4.70 1.37 6.29
C GLU A 608 6.03 0.67 6.02
N TYR A 609 6.08 -0.62 6.35
CA TYR A 609 7.25 -1.49 6.36
C TYR A 609 8.42 -1.04 5.46
N GLY A 610 9.41 -0.42 6.08
CA GLY A 610 10.76 -0.29 5.57
C GLY A 610 11.69 -1.17 6.39
N GLY A 611 12.65 -1.86 5.75
CA GLY A 611 13.66 -2.71 6.43
C GLY A 611 14.41 -2.02 7.59
N ILE A 612 14.35 -0.68 7.65
CA ILE A 612 14.85 0.18 8.75
C ILE A 612 14.42 -0.31 10.14
N PHE A 613 13.18 -0.83 10.32
CA PHE A 613 12.75 -1.31 11.64
C PHE A 613 13.60 -2.49 12.13
N ASN A 614 13.85 -3.49 11.29
CA ASN A 614 14.64 -4.66 11.66
C ASN A 614 16.13 -4.30 11.81
N ASP A 615 16.65 -3.43 10.94
CA ASP A 615 18.05 -3.00 10.97
C ASP A 615 18.40 -2.22 12.23
N CYS A 616 17.55 -1.24 12.57
CA CYS A 616 17.85 -0.31 13.65
C CYS A 616 17.45 -0.88 15.01
N TYR A 617 16.41 -1.72 15.08
CA TYR A 617 15.84 -2.17 16.35
C TYR A 617 15.94 -3.69 16.56
N GLY A 618 16.91 -4.33 15.91
CA GLY A 618 17.19 -5.76 16.08
C GLY A 618 17.44 -6.18 17.53
N SER A 619 18.10 -5.32 18.33
CA SER A 619 18.31 -5.53 19.77
C SER A 619 16.97 -5.61 20.53
N LEU A 620 16.14 -4.57 20.43
CA LEU A 620 14.80 -4.55 21.00
C LEU A 620 13.96 -5.77 20.58
N ILE A 621 13.96 -6.12 19.29
CA ILE A 621 13.24 -7.28 18.75
C ILE A 621 13.72 -8.56 19.44
N SER A 622 15.03 -8.79 19.54
CA SER A 622 15.60 -9.97 20.21
C SER A 622 15.11 -10.07 21.65
N ARG A 623 15.22 -8.96 22.40
CA ARG A 623 14.83 -8.87 23.82
C ARG A 623 13.33 -9.09 24.04
N ILE A 624 12.49 -8.69 23.09
CA ILE A 624 11.05 -8.99 23.10
C ILE A 624 10.85 -10.49 22.88
N THR A 625 11.41 -11.05 21.81
CA THR A 625 11.21 -12.46 21.42
C THR A 625 11.82 -13.46 22.39
N GLU A 626 12.75 -13.04 23.25
CA GLU A 626 13.27 -13.83 24.37
C GLU A 626 12.24 -14.03 25.50
N LYS A 627 11.23 -13.17 25.59
CA LYS A 627 10.30 -13.11 26.74
C LYS A 627 8.83 -13.21 26.36
N ALA A 628 8.50 -13.06 25.08
CA ALA A 628 7.14 -13.02 24.58
C ALA A 628 7.05 -13.57 23.17
N THR A 629 5.88 -14.11 22.83
CA THR A 629 5.53 -14.36 21.43
C THR A 629 5.18 -13.04 20.76
N MET A 630 5.73 -12.78 19.57
CA MET A 630 5.48 -11.55 18.81
C MET A 630 4.96 -11.85 17.40
N ASP A 631 3.70 -11.51 17.15
CA ASP A 631 3.08 -11.55 15.81
C ASP A 631 3.25 -10.21 15.11
N ARG A 632 3.32 -10.21 13.78
CA ARG A 632 3.46 -8.98 12.97
C ARG A 632 2.38 -8.85 11.92
N ALA A 633 1.79 -7.66 11.83
CA ALA A 633 0.90 -7.27 10.75
C ALA A 633 1.57 -6.20 9.87
N THR A 634 1.84 -6.55 8.60
CA THR A 634 2.47 -5.68 7.60
C THR A 634 1.52 -5.18 6.51
N THR A 635 0.23 -5.55 6.61
CA THR A 635 -0.81 -5.14 5.67
C THR A 635 -2.05 -4.74 6.46
N GLN A 636 -2.89 -3.88 5.88
CA GLN A 636 -4.16 -3.49 6.48
C GLN A 636 -5.01 -4.72 6.81
N LYS A 637 -5.12 -5.68 5.88
CA LYS A 637 -5.91 -6.90 6.07
C LYS A 637 -5.40 -7.76 7.23
N ALA A 638 -4.08 -7.94 7.34
CA ALA A 638 -3.50 -8.69 8.46
C ALA A 638 -3.75 -8.00 9.80
N ALA A 639 -3.59 -6.67 9.85
CA ALA A 639 -3.82 -5.88 11.06
C ALA A 639 -5.27 -6.00 11.52
N MET A 640 -6.24 -5.80 10.61
CA MET A 640 -7.66 -5.93 10.92
C MET A 640 -8.01 -7.34 11.43
N ASN A 641 -7.49 -8.39 10.80
CA ASN A 641 -7.75 -9.76 11.23
C ASN A 641 -7.20 -10.05 12.64
N MET A 642 -6.01 -9.54 12.97
CA MET A 642 -5.38 -9.77 14.27
C MET A 642 -6.02 -8.94 15.39
N LEU A 643 -6.39 -7.69 15.11
CA LEU A 643 -7.04 -6.81 16.09
C LEU A 643 -8.49 -7.22 16.39
N THR A 644 -9.15 -7.95 15.50
CA THR A 644 -10.55 -8.41 15.67
C THR A 644 -10.66 -9.79 16.33
N GLN A 645 -9.54 -10.37 16.77
CA GLN A 645 -9.55 -11.63 17.50
C GLN A 645 -10.31 -11.50 18.83
N ASN A 646 -10.86 -12.61 19.31
CA ASN A 646 -11.53 -12.69 20.61
C ASN A 646 -10.85 -13.77 21.48
N PRO A 647 -10.18 -13.42 22.59
CA PRO A 647 -10.00 -12.06 23.11
C PRO A 647 -9.09 -11.20 22.21
N PRO A 648 -9.22 -9.86 22.26
CA PRO A 648 -8.33 -8.97 21.50
C PRO A 648 -6.88 -9.07 22.02
N PRO A 649 -5.88 -8.67 21.20
CA PRO A 649 -4.48 -8.71 21.61
C PRO A 649 -4.24 -7.91 22.89
N PRO A 650 -3.63 -8.49 23.94
CA PRO A 650 -3.45 -7.80 25.22
C PRO A 650 -2.43 -6.67 25.14
N VAL A 651 -1.44 -6.79 24.26
CA VAL A 651 -0.38 -5.79 24.05
C VAL A 651 -0.20 -5.56 22.55
N ILE A 652 -0.18 -4.30 22.14
CA ILE A 652 -0.02 -3.86 20.75
C ILE A 652 1.16 -2.89 20.68
N LEU A 653 2.17 -3.20 19.87
CA LEU A 653 3.30 -2.32 19.56
C LEU A 653 3.11 -1.71 18.17
N ILE A 654 3.01 -0.39 18.10
CA ILE A 654 2.92 0.38 16.86
C ILE A 654 4.31 0.90 16.55
N THR A 655 4.84 0.51 15.41
CA THR A 655 6.25 0.72 15.06
C THR A 655 6.49 1.78 14.02
N ASP A 656 5.46 2.18 13.26
CA ASP A 656 5.55 3.16 12.19
C ASP A 656 4.28 4.01 12.07
N ALA A 657 4.39 5.12 11.35
CA ALA A 657 3.31 6.09 11.15
C ALA A 657 2.21 5.57 10.20
N GLY A 658 2.37 4.39 9.59
CA GLY A 658 1.39 3.82 8.66
C GLY A 658 0.02 3.61 9.27
N VAL A 659 -0.06 3.39 10.59
CA VAL A 659 -1.35 3.33 11.31
C VAL A 659 -2.12 4.66 11.23
N ALA A 660 -1.41 5.79 11.12
CA ALA A 660 -2.00 7.12 10.97
C ALA A 660 -2.56 7.37 9.56
N ASN A 661 -2.21 6.52 8.59
CA ASN A 661 -2.69 6.61 7.21
C ASN A 661 -3.87 5.67 6.93
N VAL A 662 -4.10 4.68 7.79
CA VAL A 662 -5.20 3.71 7.67
C VAL A 662 -6.15 3.85 8.85
N MET A 663 -7.04 4.86 8.81
CA MET A 663 -7.89 5.23 9.95
C MET A 663 -8.74 4.07 10.49
N LYS A 664 -9.20 3.16 9.63
CA LYS A 664 -9.95 1.96 10.08
C LYS A 664 -9.13 1.05 11.01
N VAL A 665 -7.82 0.92 10.76
CA VAL A 665 -6.92 0.17 11.65
C VAL A 665 -6.73 0.94 12.95
N TRP A 666 -6.53 2.26 12.87
CA TRP A 666 -6.40 3.10 14.06
C TRP A 666 -7.63 3.08 14.96
N GLU A 667 -8.83 3.21 14.39
CA GLU A 667 -10.10 3.11 15.12
C GLU A 667 -10.26 1.75 15.81
N ARG A 668 -9.85 0.67 15.14
CA ARG A 668 -9.84 -0.66 15.75
C ARG A 668 -8.80 -0.78 16.88
N VAL A 669 -7.63 -0.15 16.74
CA VAL A 669 -6.65 -0.06 17.84
C VAL A 669 -7.25 0.70 19.02
N ILE A 670 -8.01 1.79 18.79
CA ILE A 670 -8.70 2.54 19.84
C ILE A 670 -9.74 1.65 20.55
N ASP A 671 -10.48 0.82 19.81
CA ASP A 671 -11.41 -0.15 20.40
C ASP A 671 -10.68 -1.15 21.31
N CYS A 672 -9.56 -1.73 20.87
CA CYS A 672 -8.74 -2.63 21.69
C CYS A 672 -8.19 -1.91 22.94
N LEU A 673 -7.65 -0.71 22.76
CA LEU A 673 -7.12 0.13 23.84
C LEU A 673 -8.18 0.39 24.90
N ARG A 674 -9.36 0.87 24.52
CA ARG A 674 -10.46 1.13 25.45
C ARG A 674 -11.00 -0.15 26.08
N GLY A 675 -10.92 -1.26 25.35
CA GLY A 675 -11.27 -2.61 25.81
C GLY A 675 -10.31 -3.22 26.84
N GLY A 676 -9.10 -2.64 27.03
CA GLY A 676 -8.14 -3.08 28.04
C GLY A 676 -6.74 -3.39 27.53
N SER A 677 -6.50 -3.35 26.22
CA SER A 677 -5.18 -3.59 25.65
C SER A 677 -4.19 -2.49 26.02
N THR A 678 -2.91 -2.85 26.16
CA THR A 678 -1.82 -1.87 26.23
C THR A 678 -1.31 -1.59 24.83
N VAL A 679 -1.34 -0.33 24.39
CA VAL A 679 -0.86 0.11 23.08
C VAL A 679 0.37 0.99 23.28
N VAL A 680 1.48 0.68 22.61
CA VAL A 680 2.73 1.45 22.69
C VAL A 680 3.10 1.95 21.30
N LEU A 681 3.14 3.28 21.11
CA LEU A 681 3.67 3.94 19.92
C LEU A 681 5.14 4.30 20.16
N ALA A 682 6.03 3.70 19.38
CA ALA A 682 7.47 3.87 19.57
C ALA A 682 8.21 3.65 18.25
N VAL A 683 9.54 3.68 18.32
CA VAL A 683 10.41 3.27 17.21
C VAL A 683 10.28 4.24 16.03
N SER A 684 9.94 3.77 14.83
CA SER A 684 9.88 4.61 13.63
C SER A 684 8.60 5.45 13.57
N PHE A 685 7.63 5.24 14.47
CA PHE A 685 6.40 6.05 14.54
C PHE A 685 6.74 7.53 14.69
N SER A 686 7.57 7.87 15.68
CA SER A 686 7.98 9.25 16.00
C SER A 686 8.89 9.86 14.92
N SER A 687 9.54 9.02 14.10
CA SER A 687 10.45 9.44 13.04
C SER A 687 9.75 10.00 11.81
N PHE A 688 8.60 9.42 11.44
CA PHE A 688 7.96 9.65 10.14
C PHE A 688 6.55 10.22 10.22
N ILE A 689 5.94 10.27 11.40
CA ILE A 689 4.66 10.94 11.56
C ILE A 689 4.81 12.44 11.30
N ASN A 690 3.88 13.07 10.57
CA ASN A 690 3.80 14.53 10.39
C ASN A 690 2.87 15.18 11.43
N GLU A 691 2.74 16.51 11.42
CA GLU A 691 1.90 17.24 12.40
C GLU A 691 0.41 16.93 12.28
N GLY A 692 -0.11 16.84 11.06
CA GLY A 692 -1.52 16.53 10.82
C GLY A 692 -1.89 15.11 11.21
N GLN A 693 -1.09 14.12 10.80
CA GLN A 693 -1.23 12.73 11.22
C GLN A 693 -1.20 12.59 12.74
N PHE A 694 -0.24 13.26 13.40
CA PHE A 694 -0.11 13.25 14.85
C PHE A 694 -1.39 13.80 15.49
N SER A 695 -1.80 15.01 15.11
CA SER A 695 -2.96 15.69 15.67
C SER A 695 -4.24 14.86 15.47
N ARG A 696 -4.46 14.35 14.25
CA ARG A 696 -5.61 13.49 13.92
C ARG A 696 -5.64 12.20 14.74
N CYS A 697 -4.50 11.50 14.88
CA CYS A 697 -4.42 10.26 15.65
C CYS A 697 -4.84 10.47 17.11
N PHE A 698 -4.28 11.46 17.80
CA PHE A 698 -4.55 11.69 19.21
C PHE A 698 -5.89 12.38 19.45
N ALA A 699 -6.37 13.21 18.51
CA ALA A 699 -7.72 13.78 18.54
C ALA A 699 -8.80 12.67 18.52
N LYS A 700 -8.69 11.65 17.64
CA LYS A 700 -9.64 10.52 17.61
C LYS A 700 -9.65 9.72 18.93
N VAL A 701 -8.52 9.64 19.64
CA VAL A 701 -8.45 9.00 20.96
C VAL A 701 -9.21 9.82 22.01
N GLY A 702 -9.21 11.16 21.86
CA GLY A 702 -9.71 12.13 22.83
C GLY A 702 -8.62 12.73 23.72
N LEU A 703 -7.37 12.72 23.27
CA LEU A 703 -6.23 13.28 24.00
C LEU A 703 -5.86 14.66 23.44
N PRO A 704 -5.60 15.67 24.29
CA PRO A 704 -5.24 17.02 23.86
C PRO A 704 -3.76 17.13 23.45
N TRP A 705 -3.16 16.01 23.04
CA TRP A 705 -1.74 15.90 22.76
C TRP A 705 -1.40 16.62 21.47
N LYS A 706 -0.37 17.46 21.51
CA LYS A 706 0.13 18.19 20.34
C LYS A 706 1.57 17.80 20.06
N ARG A 707 1.94 17.80 18.79
CA ARG A 707 3.31 17.61 18.34
C ARG A 707 4.18 18.73 18.93
N GLY A 708 5.27 18.37 19.60
CA GLY A 708 6.26 19.30 20.15
C GLY A 708 7.48 19.44 19.25
N GLY A 709 8.60 19.88 19.85
CA GLY A 709 9.86 20.03 19.13
C GLY A 709 10.46 18.70 18.67
N TYR A 710 11.38 18.77 17.70
CA TYR A 710 12.17 17.63 17.25
C TYR A 710 13.67 17.94 17.41
N TYR A 711 14.27 17.42 18.48
CA TYR A 711 15.67 17.70 18.80
C TYR A 711 16.25 16.66 19.77
N ARG A 712 17.55 16.76 20.06
CA ARG A 712 18.23 15.92 21.06
C ARG A 712 18.37 16.66 22.38
N ALA A 713 17.99 16.03 23.48
CA ALA A 713 18.25 16.53 24.82
C ALA A 713 18.37 15.39 25.85
N ASN A 714 18.86 15.74 27.04
CA ASN A 714 18.79 14.86 28.20
C ASN A 714 17.37 14.84 28.74
N VAL A 715 16.87 13.65 29.03
CA VAL A 715 15.55 13.44 29.64
C VAL A 715 15.71 12.73 30.98
N SER A 716 14.84 13.05 31.94
CA SER A 716 14.90 12.48 33.28
C SER A 716 13.60 11.79 33.66
N LEU A 717 13.71 10.64 34.33
CA LEU A 717 12.58 9.88 34.84
C LEU A 717 11.89 10.68 35.95
N ARG A 718 10.58 10.92 35.84
CA ARG A 718 9.83 11.66 36.85
C ARG A 718 9.67 10.84 38.14
N PRO A 719 9.83 11.44 39.32
CA PRO A 719 9.63 10.72 40.59
C PRO A 719 8.17 10.22 40.74
N GLY A 720 8.00 8.97 41.16
CA GLY A 720 6.70 8.41 41.55
C GLY A 720 5.81 7.92 40.40
N VAL A 721 6.25 8.03 39.14
CA VAL A 721 5.47 7.61 37.96
C VAL A 721 5.62 6.13 37.61
N VAL A 722 6.63 5.47 38.18
CA VAL A 722 6.86 4.03 38.07
C VAL A 722 7.08 3.42 39.46
N ASN A 723 6.77 2.13 39.61
CA ASN A 723 7.01 1.41 40.85
C ASN A 723 8.52 1.22 41.15
N ASP A 724 8.86 0.87 42.39
CA ASP A 724 10.26 0.72 42.83
C ASP A 724 11.05 -0.34 42.06
N HIS A 725 10.36 -1.34 41.49
CA HIS A 725 10.98 -2.37 40.68
C HIS A 725 11.48 -1.82 39.34
N LEU A 726 10.60 -1.12 38.60
CA LEU A 726 10.94 -0.47 37.34
C LEU A 726 11.93 0.68 37.55
N LYS A 727 11.79 1.45 38.65
CA LYS A 727 12.70 2.55 38.99
C LYS A 727 14.16 2.11 39.10
N LYS A 728 14.44 0.85 39.49
CA LYS A 728 15.80 0.29 39.58
C LYS A 728 16.38 -0.14 38.22
N LYS A 729 15.53 -0.31 37.20
CA LYS A 729 15.90 -0.86 35.89
C LYS A 729 15.92 0.19 34.79
N LEU A 730 15.13 1.24 34.96
CA LEU A 730 15.08 2.39 34.08
C LEU A 730 16.20 3.38 34.45
N LEU A 731 16.83 3.98 33.44
CA LEU A 731 17.88 4.97 33.65
C LEU A 731 17.28 6.24 34.26
N PRO A 732 17.87 6.80 35.34
CA PRO A 732 17.32 8.02 35.95
C PRO A 732 17.38 9.21 34.99
N THR A 733 18.37 9.25 34.10
CA THR A 733 18.52 10.26 33.04
C THR A 733 19.32 9.67 31.88
N TYR A 734 18.93 9.98 30.64
CA TYR A 734 19.69 9.62 29.45
C TYR A 734 19.44 10.62 28.30
N SER A 735 20.33 10.66 27.31
CA SER A 735 20.19 11.54 26.14
C SER A 735 19.41 10.84 25.04
N GLN A 736 18.37 11.49 24.52
CA GLN A 736 17.63 11.00 23.36
C GLN A 736 17.39 12.06 22.30
N LYS A 737 17.35 11.64 21.03
CA LYS A 737 16.79 12.48 19.96
C LYS A 737 15.32 12.11 19.80
N ALA A 738 14.43 13.01 20.19
CA ALA A 738 13.01 12.70 20.24
C ALA A 738 12.17 13.71 19.47
N LEU A 739 11.04 13.22 18.99
CA LEU A 739 9.86 14.05 18.81
C LEU A 739 9.18 14.19 20.17
N TYR A 740 9.09 15.42 20.67
CA TYR A 740 8.46 15.70 21.96
C TYR A 740 6.94 15.88 21.79
N VAL A 741 6.21 15.78 22.90
CA VAL A 741 4.75 15.94 22.95
C VAL A 741 4.37 16.97 24.00
N GLN A 742 3.35 17.76 23.68
CA GLN A 742 2.75 18.75 24.58
C GLN A 742 1.33 18.32 24.98
N GLY A 743 0.82 18.88 26.07
CA GLY A 743 -0.55 18.59 26.54
C GLY A 743 -0.73 17.26 27.29
N VAL A 744 0.37 16.61 27.68
CA VAL A 744 0.33 15.40 28.51
C VAL A 744 0.10 15.76 29.98
N ALA A 745 -0.81 15.06 30.66
CA ALA A 745 -1.04 15.27 32.09
C ALA A 745 0.21 14.91 32.90
N ARG A 746 0.54 15.70 33.93
CA ARG A 746 1.78 15.54 34.72
C ARG A 746 1.94 14.14 35.34
N SER A 747 0.84 13.46 35.68
CA SER A 747 0.84 12.10 36.21
C SER A 747 1.29 11.04 35.20
N ASP A 748 1.16 11.34 33.91
CA ASP A 748 1.34 10.38 32.82
C ASP A 748 2.73 10.55 32.17
N VAL A 749 3.52 11.53 32.61
CA VAL A 749 4.85 11.84 32.07
C VAL A 749 5.88 10.93 32.73
N TRP A 750 6.43 9.98 31.97
CA TRP A 750 7.55 9.16 32.46
C TRP A 750 8.88 9.89 32.32
N TYR A 751 9.18 10.43 31.14
CA TYR A 751 10.41 11.20 30.89
C TYR A 751 10.11 12.54 30.24
N ALA A 752 10.76 13.58 30.75
CA ALA A 752 10.71 14.93 30.19
C ALA A 752 12.11 15.56 30.15
N GLY A 753 12.30 16.51 29.23
CA GLY A 753 13.48 17.36 29.18
C GLY A 753 13.40 18.57 30.11
N GLU A 754 14.43 19.41 30.11
CA GLU A 754 14.54 20.61 30.96
C GLU A 754 13.44 21.65 30.72
N ARG A 755 12.82 21.65 29.53
CA ARG A 755 11.73 22.56 29.15
C ARG A 755 10.34 22.00 29.45
N ASP A 756 10.24 20.98 30.30
CA ASP A 756 9.00 20.21 30.57
C ASP A 756 8.37 19.56 29.32
N GLU A 757 9.08 19.54 28.19
CA GLU A 757 8.67 18.85 26.96
C GLU A 757 8.74 17.33 27.18
N VAL A 758 7.65 16.64 26.85
CA VAL A 758 7.45 15.23 27.21
C VAL A 758 8.02 14.33 26.12
N ALA A 759 9.01 13.52 26.48
CA ALA A 759 9.61 12.56 25.56
C ALA A 759 9.00 11.16 25.68
N VAL A 760 8.52 10.81 26.87
CA VAL A 760 7.87 9.53 27.15
C VAL A 760 6.62 9.77 27.98
N ALA A 761 5.48 9.29 27.49
CA ALA A 761 4.19 9.36 28.17
C ALA A 761 3.56 7.96 28.28
N PHE A 762 2.85 7.72 29.38
CA PHE A 762 2.06 6.51 29.59
C PHE A 762 0.74 6.86 30.29
N THR A 763 -0.34 6.93 29.52
CA THR A 763 -1.64 7.44 29.97
C THR A 763 -2.70 6.34 29.92
N ARG A 764 -3.72 6.44 30.79
CA ARG A 764 -4.86 5.52 30.80
C ARG A 764 -5.90 6.00 29.79
N VAL A 765 -6.37 5.10 28.92
CA VAL A 765 -7.44 5.38 27.96
C VAL A 765 -8.48 4.26 28.05
N GLY A 766 -9.69 4.57 28.53
CA GLY A 766 -10.67 3.54 28.87
C GLY A 766 -10.10 2.56 29.90
N ASN A 767 -10.16 1.27 29.60
CA ASN A 767 -9.61 0.23 30.48
C ASN A 767 -8.14 -0.10 30.21
N GLY A 768 -7.55 0.39 29.10
CA GLY A 768 -6.18 0.10 28.70
C GLY A 768 -5.19 1.22 28.97
N MET A 769 -3.98 1.05 28.45
CA MET A 769 -2.86 1.97 28.62
C MET A 769 -2.25 2.35 27.27
N LEU A 770 -2.02 3.64 27.04
CA LEU A 770 -1.38 4.17 25.85
C LEU A 770 0.00 4.71 26.19
N GLY A 771 1.03 4.09 25.61
CA GLY A 771 2.42 4.52 25.70
C GLY A 771 2.87 5.26 24.46
N TYR A 772 3.64 6.32 24.65
CA TYR A 772 4.33 7.05 23.60
C TYR A 772 5.80 7.17 23.95
N VAL A 773 6.68 6.80 23.03
CA VAL A 773 8.13 6.97 23.11
C VAL A 773 8.58 7.81 21.91
N GLY A 774 9.00 9.03 22.18
CA GLY A 774 9.36 10.02 21.17
C GLY A 774 10.70 9.77 20.47
N ASP A 775 11.54 8.91 21.04
CA ASP A 775 12.86 8.59 20.50
C ASP A 775 12.78 8.09 19.05
N VAL A 776 13.67 8.61 18.20
CA VAL A 776 13.79 8.22 16.80
C VAL A 776 15.03 7.36 16.52
N ASN A 777 15.84 7.10 17.55
CA ASN A 777 17.01 6.23 17.48
C ASN A 777 16.85 5.01 18.40
N PRO A 778 17.65 3.94 18.19
CA PRO A 778 17.66 2.77 19.07
C PRO A 778 18.56 3.00 20.29
N GLU A 779 18.11 3.81 21.24
CA GLU A 779 18.89 4.12 22.45
C GLU A 779 18.54 3.15 23.59
N ASP A 780 19.55 2.66 24.31
CA ASP A 780 19.37 1.64 25.36
C ASP A 780 18.34 2.05 26.42
N GLY A 781 18.30 3.33 26.77
CA GLY A 781 17.32 3.90 27.70
C GLY A 781 15.89 3.77 27.18
N SER A 782 15.67 4.10 25.91
CA SER A 782 14.37 3.99 25.24
C SER A 782 13.96 2.53 25.04
N GLU A 783 14.87 1.62 24.71
CA GLU A 783 14.56 0.18 24.65
C GLU A 783 14.07 -0.36 25.99
N ALA A 784 14.72 0.03 27.10
CA ALA A 784 14.30 -0.37 28.44
C ALA A 784 12.91 0.17 28.78
N VAL A 785 12.61 1.42 28.41
CA VAL A 785 11.28 2.03 28.56
C VAL A 785 10.22 1.26 27.76
N ILE A 786 10.49 0.93 26.50
CA ILE A 786 9.56 0.17 25.65
C ILE A 786 9.28 -1.19 26.28
N LEU A 787 10.32 -1.93 26.69
CA LEU A 787 10.15 -3.23 27.36
C LEU A 787 9.37 -3.12 28.68
N ALA A 788 9.51 -2.02 29.42
CA ALA A 788 8.72 -1.78 30.63
C ALA A 788 7.24 -1.59 30.31
N MET A 789 6.90 -0.78 29.30
CA MET A 789 5.52 -0.56 28.87
C MET A 789 4.88 -1.83 28.32
N LEU A 790 5.65 -2.69 27.65
CA LEU A 790 5.20 -3.99 27.15
C LEU A 790 5.06 -5.05 28.27
N GLY A 791 5.43 -4.73 29.51
CA GLY A 791 5.39 -5.67 30.64
C GLY A 791 6.50 -6.73 30.62
N LEU A 792 7.55 -6.52 29.82
CA LEU A 792 8.67 -7.46 29.63
C LEU A 792 9.95 -7.07 30.38
N LEU A 793 9.96 -5.91 31.04
CA LEU A 793 11.08 -5.50 31.90
C LEU A 793 10.98 -6.17 33.27
N SER A 794 11.22 -7.49 33.25
CA SER A 794 11.28 -8.39 34.40
C SER A 794 12.40 -8.04 35.35
#